data_AF-A0A813HB05-F1
#
_entry.id   AF-A0A813HB05-F1
#
_cell.length_a   1.000
_cell.length_b   1.000
_cell.length_c   1.000
_cell.angle_alpha   90.00
_cell.angle_beta   90.00
_cell.angle_gamma   90.00
#
_symmetry.space_group_name_H-M   'P 1'
#
loop_
_entity.id
_entity.type
_entity.pdbx_description
1 polymer ?
#
loop_
_entity_poly.entity_id
_entity_poly.type
_entity_poly.pdbx_seq_one_letter_code
_entity_poly.pdbx_strand_id
1 'polypeptide(L)'
;MLACPFSVRAKGAEQNLKWTTLHDLVQWCMLCSWLQYFHPEQHQQRREYVQLHIFGNSGSSAQTGGDRLRFDVKEPDGSRKKLEDAIAILSSADAGAMNVQLVEDRRGKGVPSMVEVATEGSSGSAGLMLHAALKELQRGVTDGLHYGAQLSVVFRGRRSDLIVGEAGPGQPMTSEATLCWSSSVKPLASLALAQLQEKGLLRFSDPVSMHLPGFAACGKSGITLANCLTHTAGLWGSARGAGPGAPAEKVLQHICKQPLPPDWEPGKRCGYDSPAWYVLAGVVSAVDPLHRPYEKYLEEEIFAPLGLSSCSLGLSKSRRFELEASDRLASIYQARCLGGKPWRPVPEESRPEQEYPCPAGNGRGPASELASIYASLLPGAKQRLLTEEAVNELTQVARQGIVDELQGVDISWSLGFALSCILSGRHASPQAFGHGGSQSSWAFADPEHDLAVACLCNGKPGPELHYRRVGAISTAVYEDLGLASTSGSLRTFELPCGMGDVNVTYMKSVQALADSISSNKVLSKLDVQANFLEMSELEVLFKALAFNASLQELKVNDQRSKLEGNWNSRLKEKAGIDMYKALAESFSQNTTLFSVDLEMVDCYTREPIVRSLVRNREVLRKERLAAKLAKMAATAARLQDREPI
;
A
#
# COMPACT_ATOMS: atom_id res chain seq x y z
N MET A 1 -25.55 18.99 7.72
CA MET A 1 -24.47 19.81 7.10
C MET A 1 -23.25 18.91 7.01
N LEU A 2 -22.63 18.58 5.88
CA LEU A 2 -22.76 18.90 4.43
C LEU A 2 -22.35 17.59 3.70
N ALA A 3 -22.96 17.03 2.63
CA ALA A 3 -23.80 17.52 1.54
C ALA A 3 -23.14 18.74 0.84
N CYS A 4 -22.54 18.67 -0.34
CA CYS A 4 -22.96 18.03 -1.61
C CYS A 4 -21.78 18.11 -2.63
N PRO A 5 -21.90 17.70 -3.93
CA PRO A 5 -23.09 17.20 -4.63
C PRO A 5 -22.90 15.84 -5.36
N PHE A 6 -23.91 14.99 -5.26
CA PHE A 6 -24.33 14.14 -6.38
C PHE A 6 -25.65 14.69 -6.92
N SER A 7 -25.80 14.76 -8.24
CA SER A 7 -27.10 15.02 -8.88
C SER A 7 -27.63 13.74 -9.52
N VAL A 8 -28.68 13.17 -8.94
CA VAL A 8 -29.48 12.13 -9.57
C VAL A 8 -30.84 12.72 -9.89
N ARG A 9 -31.15 12.88 -11.19
CA ARG A 9 -32.53 13.05 -11.65
C ARG A 9 -33.11 11.68 -11.94
N ALA A 10 -33.94 11.17 -11.03
CA ALA A 10 -34.95 10.18 -11.35
C ALA A 10 -36.32 10.88 -11.41
N LYS A 11 -37.17 10.50 -12.37
CA LYS A 11 -38.55 11.01 -12.49
C LYS A 11 -39.44 9.85 -12.92
N GLY A 12 -40.35 9.42 -12.05
CA GLY A 12 -41.21 8.25 -12.26
C GLY A 12 -41.52 7.54 -10.93
N ALA A 13 -42.67 7.88 -10.34
CA ALA A 13 -43.21 7.37 -9.08
C ALA A 13 -43.88 5.98 -9.26
N GLU A 14 -44.32 5.21 -8.26
CA GLU A 14 -44.14 5.08 -6.80
C GLU A 14 -44.89 3.80 -6.41
N GLN A 15 -44.46 3.03 -5.40
CA GLN A 15 -45.37 2.41 -4.42
C GLN A 15 -44.63 2.16 -3.09
N ASN A 16 -45.36 2.34 -1.98
CA ASN A 16 -44.81 2.37 -0.62
C ASN A 16 -44.69 0.98 0.01
N LEU A 17 -43.50 0.63 0.52
CA LEU A 17 -43.30 -0.43 1.51
C LEU A 17 -42.46 0.12 2.67
N LYS A 18 -42.94 -0.07 3.90
CA LYS A 18 -42.23 0.33 5.13
C LYS A 18 -41.28 -0.77 5.58
N TRP A 19 -40.02 -0.43 5.83
CA TRP A 19 -39.01 -1.30 6.43
C TRP A 19 -38.28 -0.51 7.52
N THR A 20 -37.89 -1.18 8.61
CA THR A 20 -37.61 -0.50 9.89
C THR A 20 -36.16 -0.58 10.38
N THR A 21 -35.21 -1.15 9.62
CA THR A 21 -33.82 -1.32 10.07
C THR A 21 -32.77 -1.11 8.98
N LEU A 22 -31.65 -0.48 9.35
CA LEU A 22 -30.55 -0.12 8.43
C LEU A 22 -29.81 -1.35 7.85
N HIS A 23 -29.82 -2.46 8.60
CA HIS A 23 -29.26 -3.75 8.21
C HIS A 23 -29.90 -4.31 6.94
N ASP A 24 -31.22 -4.13 6.79
CA ASP A 24 -31.99 -4.66 5.66
C ASP A 24 -31.70 -3.89 4.36
N LEU A 25 -31.37 -2.60 4.46
CA LEU A 25 -30.99 -1.78 3.31
C LEU A 25 -29.62 -2.19 2.74
N VAL A 26 -28.67 -2.56 3.61
CA VAL A 26 -27.33 -3.03 3.21
C VAL A 26 -27.40 -4.44 2.62
N GLN A 27 -28.23 -5.32 3.19
CA GLN A 27 -28.59 -6.60 2.58
C GLN A 27 -29.23 -6.40 1.20
N TRP A 28 -30.19 -5.48 1.05
CA TRP A 28 -30.86 -5.21 -0.23
C TRP A 28 -29.89 -4.69 -1.31
N CYS A 29 -28.97 -3.78 -0.97
CA CYS A 29 -27.93 -3.33 -1.90
C CYS A 29 -26.98 -4.44 -2.36
N MET A 30 -26.74 -5.47 -1.54
CA MET A 30 -25.96 -6.64 -1.95
C MET A 30 -26.80 -7.69 -2.71
N LEU A 31 -28.08 -7.86 -2.37
CA LEU A 31 -28.99 -8.81 -3.01
C LEU A 31 -29.47 -8.35 -4.40
N CYS A 32 -29.59 -7.04 -4.63
CA CYS A 32 -29.90 -6.48 -5.95
C CYS A 32 -28.82 -6.73 -7.00
N SER A 33 -27.64 -7.20 -6.61
CA SER A 33 -26.60 -7.70 -7.54
C SER A 33 -26.79 -9.17 -7.94
N TRP A 34 -27.84 -9.87 -7.48
CA TRP A 34 -27.95 -11.34 -7.62
C TRP A 34 -29.22 -11.90 -8.27
N LEU A 35 -30.23 -11.08 -8.61
CA LEU A 35 -31.46 -11.57 -9.28
C LEU A 35 -31.86 -10.71 -10.49
N GLN A 36 -31.39 -11.12 -11.68
CA GLN A 36 -32.01 -10.79 -12.96
C GLN A 36 -32.17 -12.03 -13.85
N TYR A 37 -33.24 -12.78 -13.61
CA TYR A 37 -33.89 -13.60 -14.62
C TYR A 37 -35.39 -13.67 -14.29
N PHE A 38 -36.23 -12.98 -15.05
CA PHE A 38 -37.38 -13.57 -15.76
C PHE A 38 -37.98 -12.52 -16.73
N HIS A 39 -38.32 -12.99 -17.93
CA HIS A 39 -38.80 -12.26 -19.12
C HIS A 39 -40.34 -12.01 -19.07
N PRO A 40 -40.98 -11.41 -20.11
CA PRO A 40 -40.49 -10.50 -21.18
C PRO A 40 -41.38 -9.24 -21.38
N GLU A 41 -40.89 -8.19 -22.05
CA GLU A 41 -41.38 -7.74 -23.38
C GLU A 41 -40.83 -6.37 -23.88
N GLN A 42 -40.56 -6.33 -25.18
CA GLN A 42 -40.53 -5.18 -26.12
C GLN A 42 -39.45 -4.05 -26.01
N HIS A 43 -38.68 -3.97 -27.12
CA HIS A 43 -37.81 -2.87 -27.62
C HIS A 43 -36.52 -2.48 -26.86
N GLN A 44 -35.40 -2.09 -27.51
CA GLN A 44 -34.78 -2.51 -28.79
C GLN A 44 -33.31 -2.01 -28.82
N GLN A 45 -32.33 -2.89 -29.11
CA GLN A 45 -30.90 -2.60 -29.35
C GLN A 45 -30.08 -1.83 -28.28
N ARG A 46 -29.17 -2.55 -27.60
CA ARG A 46 -27.76 -2.15 -27.33
C ARG A 46 -26.96 -3.39 -26.90
N ARG A 47 -25.64 -3.39 -27.14
CA ARG A 47 -24.75 -4.54 -26.84
C ARG A 47 -24.18 -4.41 -25.43
N GLU A 48 -24.17 -5.50 -24.69
CA GLU A 48 -23.64 -5.58 -23.34
C GLU A 48 -22.11 -5.67 -23.33
N TYR A 49 -21.49 -4.84 -22.49
CA TYR A 49 -20.09 -4.95 -22.09
C TYR A 49 -20.05 -4.86 -20.57
N VAL A 50 -19.52 -5.86 -19.88
CA VAL A 50 -19.00 -5.66 -18.52
C VAL A 50 -17.56 -5.22 -18.67
N GLN A 51 -17.34 -3.91 -18.54
CA GLN A 51 -16.01 -3.32 -18.51
C GLN A 51 -15.72 -2.95 -17.05
N LEU A 52 -14.93 -3.78 -16.37
CA LEU A 52 -14.52 -3.52 -14.99
C LEU A 52 -13.44 -2.41 -15.00
N HIS A 53 -13.92 -1.16 -15.00
CA HIS A 53 -13.08 0.04 -15.00
C HIS A 53 -13.10 0.72 -13.64
N ILE A 54 -11.91 0.89 -13.06
CA ILE A 54 -11.66 1.95 -12.08
C ILE A 54 -11.18 3.16 -12.88
N PHE A 55 -11.94 4.27 -12.82
CA PHE A 55 -11.94 5.31 -13.86
C PHE A 55 -10.61 6.05 -14.12
N GLY A 56 -10.48 6.49 -15.37
CA GLY A 56 -9.32 7.20 -15.94
C GLY A 56 -9.53 8.71 -16.19
N ASN A 57 -8.65 9.25 -17.03
CA ASN A 57 -8.31 10.68 -17.17
C ASN A 57 -8.66 11.20 -18.59
N SER A 58 -8.80 12.53 -18.80
CA SER A 58 -8.81 13.12 -20.16
C SER A 58 -8.38 14.59 -20.18
N GLY A 59 -7.43 14.96 -21.05
CA GLY A 59 -7.05 16.35 -21.33
C GLY A 59 -5.61 16.52 -21.87
N SER A 60 -5.47 16.91 -23.14
CA SER A 60 -4.22 17.34 -23.82
C SER A 60 -3.92 18.84 -23.55
N SER A 61 -2.81 19.50 -23.91
CA SER A 61 -1.85 19.34 -25.03
C SER A 61 -0.58 20.24 -24.92
N ALA A 62 0.49 19.89 -25.68
CA ALA A 62 1.49 20.76 -26.36
C ALA A 62 2.75 21.37 -25.65
N GLN A 63 3.94 21.00 -26.21
CA GLN A 63 5.15 21.79 -26.57
C GLN A 63 5.85 22.74 -25.54
N THR A 64 7.16 23.01 -25.49
CA THR A 64 8.44 22.62 -26.18
C THR A 64 9.61 23.05 -25.23
N GLY A 65 10.92 22.78 -25.40
CA GLY A 65 11.77 22.14 -26.43
C GLY A 65 13.28 22.31 -26.04
N GLY A 66 14.25 21.86 -26.86
CA GLY A 66 15.71 22.05 -26.60
C GLY A 66 16.62 21.05 -27.35
N ASP A 67 17.67 21.53 -28.02
CA ASP A 67 18.28 20.86 -29.17
C ASP A 67 19.37 19.80 -28.89
N ARG A 68 19.31 18.67 -29.63
CA ARG A 68 20.49 17.89 -30.05
C ARG A 68 20.28 17.34 -31.47
N LEU A 69 21.26 17.59 -32.35
CA LEU A 69 21.28 17.06 -33.72
C LEU A 69 21.35 15.53 -33.73
N ARG A 70 20.51 14.89 -34.55
CA ARG A 70 20.47 13.43 -34.74
C ARG A 70 20.46 13.13 -36.25
N PHE A 71 21.37 12.28 -36.70
CA PHE A 71 21.40 11.77 -38.07
C PHE A 71 20.69 10.41 -38.12
N ASP A 72 19.67 10.27 -38.97
CA ASP A 72 18.97 9.01 -39.22
C ASP A 72 19.46 8.39 -40.53
N VAL A 73 19.77 7.09 -40.51
CA VAL A 73 20.06 6.26 -41.70
C VAL A 73 19.18 5.02 -41.65
N LYS A 74 18.46 4.71 -42.73
CA LYS A 74 17.43 3.66 -42.79
C LYS A 74 17.80 2.50 -43.71
N GLU A 75 18.01 1.32 -43.09
CA GLU A 75 17.76 -0.04 -43.63
C GLU A 75 18.47 -0.41 -44.97
N PRO A 76 18.33 -1.62 -45.60
CA PRO A 76 17.77 -2.91 -45.17
C PRO A 76 18.63 -4.18 -45.51
N ASP A 77 19.91 -4.35 -45.15
CA ASP A 77 20.57 -5.68 -45.32
C ASP A 77 21.80 -6.04 -44.43
N GLY A 78 21.60 -7.05 -43.55
CA GLY A 78 22.52 -8.18 -43.29
C GLY A 78 24.00 -7.98 -42.91
N SER A 79 24.53 -6.76 -42.80
CA SER A 79 25.97 -6.49 -42.95
C SER A 79 26.71 -6.11 -41.65
N ARG A 80 26.44 -6.79 -40.53
CA ARG A 80 27.11 -6.53 -39.23
C ARG A 80 28.64 -6.50 -39.34
N LYS A 81 29.21 -7.40 -40.16
CA LYS A 81 30.64 -7.59 -40.34
C LYS A 81 31.37 -6.36 -40.92
N LYS A 82 30.76 -5.63 -41.88
CA LYS A 82 31.39 -4.43 -42.48
C LYS A 82 31.51 -3.26 -41.51
N LEU A 83 30.62 -3.16 -40.53
CA LEU A 83 30.69 -2.15 -39.49
C LEU A 83 31.80 -2.48 -38.49
N GLU A 84 31.91 -3.76 -38.09
CA GLU A 84 32.97 -4.29 -37.23
C GLU A 84 34.36 -4.13 -37.89
N ASP A 85 34.48 -4.39 -39.19
CA ASP A 85 35.71 -4.16 -39.97
C ASP A 85 36.13 -2.68 -40.00
N ALA A 86 35.17 -1.74 -40.14
CA ALA A 86 35.45 -0.30 -40.12
C ALA A 86 35.86 0.21 -38.72
N ILE A 87 35.28 -0.35 -37.66
CA ILE A 87 35.63 -0.05 -36.26
C ILE A 87 37.04 -0.57 -35.94
N ALA A 88 37.42 -1.73 -36.47
CA ALA A 88 38.77 -2.28 -36.32
C ALA A 88 39.84 -1.36 -36.94
N ILE A 89 39.57 -0.80 -38.13
CA ILE A 89 40.47 0.17 -38.82
C ILE A 89 40.60 1.48 -38.03
N LEU A 90 39.52 1.95 -37.40
CA LEU A 90 39.54 3.17 -36.57
C LEU A 90 40.19 2.97 -35.20
N SER A 91 40.24 1.72 -34.71
CA SER A 91 40.83 1.37 -33.41
C SER A 91 42.34 1.10 -33.47
N SER A 92 42.93 1.03 -34.66
CA SER A 92 44.37 0.76 -34.87
C SER A 92 45.22 2.01 -35.13
N ALA A 93 44.69 3.21 -34.91
CA ALA A 93 45.41 4.47 -35.07
C ALA A 93 45.80 5.06 -33.71
N ASP A 94 47.10 4.99 -33.37
CA ASP A 94 47.66 5.59 -32.16
C ASP A 94 47.55 7.13 -32.19
N ALA A 95 46.54 7.67 -31.51
CA ALA A 95 46.45 9.08 -31.14
C ALA A 95 45.59 9.25 -29.88
N GLY A 96 46.14 9.89 -28.86
CA GLY A 96 45.48 9.98 -27.55
C GLY A 96 44.24 10.88 -27.49
N ALA A 97 43.39 10.61 -26.51
CA ALA A 97 42.37 11.51 -25.96
C ALA A 97 41.17 11.91 -26.88
N MET A 98 40.46 10.93 -27.44
CA MET A 98 39.00 11.04 -27.63
C MET A 98 38.28 9.72 -27.30
N ASN A 99 37.38 9.76 -26.30
CA ASN A 99 36.51 8.63 -25.96
C ASN A 99 35.33 8.57 -26.95
N VAL A 100 35.46 7.78 -28.01
CA VAL A 100 34.36 7.47 -28.94
C VAL A 100 33.61 6.24 -28.42
N GLN A 101 32.48 6.44 -27.75
CA GLN A 101 31.57 5.34 -27.38
C GLN A 101 30.51 5.11 -28.45
N LEU A 102 30.44 3.89 -28.96
CA LEU A 102 29.29 3.37 -29.72
C LEU A 102 28.14 3.09 -28.76
N VAL A 103 27.09 3.91 -28.82
CA VAL A 103 25.83 3.66 -28.12
C VAL A 103 24.91 2.86 -29.05
N GLU A 104 24.79 1.54 -28.84
CA GLU A 104 23.64 0.79 -29.38
C GLU A 104 22.36 1.31 -28.72
N ASP A 105 21.53 2.09 -29.43
CA ASP A 105 20.19 2.49 -28.96
C ASP A 105 19.22 1.28 -28.99
N ARG A 106 19.38 0.39 -28.01
CA ARG A 106 18.33 -0.52 -27.59
C ARG A 106 17.36 0.23 -26.69
N ARG A 107 16.41 0.94 -27.32
CA ARG A 107 15.18 1.44 -26.69
C ARG A 107 14.63 0.38 -25.71
N GLY A 108 14.56 0.60 -24.41
CA GLY A 108 14.93 1.79 -23.63
C GLY A 108 14.35 1.66 -22.22
N LYS A 109 14.68 0.56 -21.55
CA LYS A 109 14.23 0.23 -20.19
C LYS A 109 15.40 -0.36 -19.40
N GLY A 110 16.09 0.49 -18.66
CA GLY A 110 17.05 0.10 -17.63
C GLY A 110 16.84 1.01 -16.43
N VAL A 111 16.35 0.46 -15.32
CA VAL A 111 16.28 1.18 -14.04
C VAL A 111 17.70 1.23 -13.48
N PRO A 112 18.22 2.39 -13.04
CA PRO A 112 19.53 2.45 -12.42
C PRO A 112 19.48 1.81 -11.02
N SER A 113 19.97 0.59 -10.91
CA SER A 113 20.14 -0.11 -9.64
C SER A 113 21.39 0.37 -8.92
N MET A 114 21.33 1.53 -8.25
CA MET A 114 22.28 1.85 -7.19
C MET A 114 21.77 1.25 -5.87
N VAL A 115 22.60 0.40 -5.27
CA VAL A 115 22.41 -0.11 -3.91
C VAL A 115 23.54 0.49 -3.08
N GLU A 116 23.18 1.36 -2.15
CA GLU A 116 24.14 1.99 -1.24
C GLU A 116 24.05 1.30 0.13
N VAL A 117 25.02 0.45 0.43
CA VAL A 117 25.14 -0.19 1.75
C VAL A 117 26.06 0.68 2.60
N ALA A 118 25.48 1.62 3.32
CA ALA A 118 26.21 2.49 4.23
C ALA A 118 26.62 1.71 5.50
N THR A 119 27.89 1.36 5.62
CA THR A 119 28.49 0.87 6.87
C THR A 119 29.43 1.92 7.45
N GLU A 120 29.00 2.60 8.51
CA GLU A 120 29.93 3.40 9.32
C GLU A 120 30.93 2.48 10.03
N GLY A 121 32.22 2.82 9.94
CA GLY A 121 33.29 1.86 10.16
C GLY A 121 34.07 2.04 11.45
N SER A 122 34.43 0.91 12.08
CA SER A 122 35.78 0.70 12.60
C SER A 122 36.12 -0.80 12.54
N SER A 123 37.32 -1.10 12.04
CA SER A 123 38.01 -2.40 12.03
C SER A 123 37.22 -3.69 12.38
N GLY A 124 36.93 -4.52 11.37
CA GLY A 124 36.86 -5.98 11.55
C GLY A 124 35.50 -6.62 11.87
N SER A 125 34.38 -5.97 11.56
CA SER A 125 33.03 -6.52 11.81
C SER A 125 32.19 -6.52 10.53
N ALA A 126 32.00 -7.69 9.90
CA ALA A 126 31.10 -7.85 8.76
C ALA A 126 29.67 -7.40 9.12
N GLY A 127 29.06 -6.55 8.30
CA GLY A 127 27.71 -6.00 8.51
C GLY A 127 26.62 -7.09 8.61
N LEU A 128 25.46 -6.74 9.16
CA LEU A 128 24.31 -7.66 9.17
C LEU A 128 23.86 -7.89 7.72
N MET A 129 23.71 -9.16 7.34
CA MET A 129 23.52 -9.57 5.94
C MET A 129 22.03 -9.71 5.59
N LEU A 130 21.34 -8.57 5.44
CA LEU A 130 19.89 -8.45 5.25
C LEU A 130 19.41 -8.75 3.80
N HIS A 131 19.67 -9.96 3.28
CA HIS A 131 19.39 -10.31 1.89
C HIS A 131 17.90 -10.50 1.57
N ALA A 132 17.15 -11.18 2.43
CA ALA A 132 15.72 -11.40 2.26
C ALA A 132 14.96 -10.07 2.38
N ALA A 133 15.31 -9.24 3.37
CA ALA A 133 14.72 -7.91 3.53
C ALA A 133 15.02 -6.98 2.34
N LEU A 134 16.26 -7.01 1.80
CA LEU A 134 16.61 -6.28 0.59
C LEU A 134 15.78 -6.74 -0.63
N LYS A 135 15.62 -8.06 -0.80
CA LYS A 135 14.80 -8.64 -1.88
C LYS A 135 13.33 -8.19 -1.76
N GLU A 136 12.78 -8.13 -0.56
CA GLU A 136 11.42 -7.67 -0.32
C GLU A 136 11.21 -6.18 -0.57
N LEU A 137 12.19 -5.34 -0.22
CA LEU A 137 12.21 -3.92 -0.58
C LEU A 137 12.28 -3.73 -2.11
N GLN A 138 13.19 -4.43 -2.79
CA GLN A 138 13.31 -4.38 -4.26
C GLN A 138 12.04 -4.92 -4.96
N ARG A 139 11.41 -5.96 -4.42
CA ARG A 139 10.08 -6.43 -4.87
C ARG A 139 9.03 -5.34 -4.73
N GLY A 140 9.02 -4.60 -3.60
CA GLY A 140 8.14 -3.45 -3.41
C GLY A 140 8.32 -2.30 -4.43
N VAL A 141 9.54 -2.06 -4.91
CA VAL A 141 9.81 -1.13 -6.03
C VAL A 141 9.26 -1.69 -7.36
N THR A 142 9.48 -2.98 -7.59
CA THR A 142 9.15 -3.72 -8.83
C THR A 142 7.63 -3.85 -9.02
N ASP A 143 6.92 -4.24 -7.96
CA ASP A 143 5.46 -4.39 -7.91
C ASP A 143 4.72 -3.04 -7.84
N GLY A 144 5.44 -1.92 -7.87
CA GLY A 144 4.85 -0.58 -7.83
C GLY A 144 4.17 -0.25 -6.49
N LEU A 145 4.71 -0.76 -5.37
CA LEU A 145 4.25 -0.42 -4.03
C LEU A 145 4.85 0.90 -3.52
N HIS A 146 6.06 1.24 -3.99
CA HIS A 146 6.77 2.50 -3.72
C HIS A 146 7.78 2.84 -4.84
N TYR A 147 8.31 4.08 -4.85
CA TYR A 147 9.43 4.42 -5.73
C TYR A 147 10.76 3.97 -5.15
N GLY A 148 10.89 4.17 -3.83
CA GLY A 148 12.03 3.81 -3.05
C GLY A 148 11.65 3.66 -1.58
N ALA A 149 12.58 3.11 -0.82
CA ALA A 149 12.41 2.86 0.59
C ALA A 149 13.76 2.90 1.32
N GLN A 150 13.67 3.22 2.60
CA GLN A 150 14.73 3.07 3.60
C GLN A 150 14.26 2.03 4.61
N LEU A 151 15.16 1.14 5.01
CA LEU A 151 14.99 0.24 6.15
C LEU A 151 16.22 0.37 7.03
N SER A 152 16.04 0.66 8.32
CA SER A 152 17.10 0.62 9.31
C SER A 152 16.78 -0.45 10.34
N VAL A 153 17.77 -1.30 10.60
CA VAL A 153 17.71 -2.39 11.57
C VAL A 153 18.84 -2.19 12.58
N VAL A 154 18.49 -2.09 13.86
CA VAL A 154 19.43 -2.13 14.98
C VAL A 154 19.23 -3.46 15.71
N PHE A 155 20.19 -4.36 15.62
CA PHE A 155 20.16 -5.66 16.29
C PHE A 155 21.40 -5.81 17.16
N ARG A 156 21.21 -6.08 18.46
CA ARG A 156 22.30 -6.25 19.44
C ARG A 156 23.28 -5.07 19.44
N GLY A 157 22.72 -3.86 19.42
CA GLY A 157 23.48 -2.60 19.35
C GLY A 157 24.24 -2.34 18.04
N ARG A 158 24.01 -3.13 16.98
CA ARG A 158 24.62 -2.97 15.64
C ARG A 158 23.59 -2.54 14.61
N ARG A 159 23.88 -1.46 13.87
CA ARG A 159 23.01 -0.95 12.79
C ARG A 159 23.34 -1.62 11.44
N SER A 160 22.31 -1.80 10.61
CA SER A 160 22.41 -2.04 9.18
C SER A 160 21.26 -1.33 8.49
N ASP A 161 21.60 -0.53 7.48
CA ASP A 161 20.64 0.27 6.71
C ASP A 161 20.59 -0.22 5.26
N LEU A 162 19.38 -0.39 4.72
CA LEU A 162 19.11 -0.76 3.34
C LEU A 162 18.32 0.34 2.63
N ILE A 163 18.89 0.87 1.55
CA ILE A 163 18.28 1.92 0.73
C ILE A 163 18.00 1.37 -0.67
N VAL A 164 16.79 1.59 -1.18
CA VAL A 164 16.41 1.16 -2.54
C VAL A 164 15.65 2.26 -3.29
N GLY A 165 15.84 2.30 -4.61
CA GLY A 165 14.99 3.04 -5.53
C GLY A 165 15.15 4.56 -5.47
N GLU A 166 14.03 5.27 -5.65
CA GLU A 166 13.99 6.72 -5.89
C GLU A 166 13.24 7.46 -4.77
N ALA A 167 13.74 8.62 -4.32
CA ALA A 167 13.04 9.57 -3.45
C ALA A 167 11.90 10.30 -4.17
N GLY A 168 12.05 10.48 -5.49
CA GLY A 168 11.07 11.00 -6.45
C GLY A 168 11.55 10.73 -7.88
N PRO A 169 10.74 10.95 -8.93
CA PRO A 169 11.11 10.61 -10.31
C PRO A 169 12.50 11.11 -10.75
N GLY A 170 13.45 10.20 -10.91
CA GLY A 170 14.83 10.51 -11.31
C GLY A 170 15.75 11.04 -10.18
N GLN A 171 15.26 11.11 -8.95
CA GLN A 171 16.02 11.45 -7.74
C GLN A 171 16.28 10.17 -6.94
N PRO A 172 17.54 9.72 -6.76
CA PRO A 172 17.85 8.54 -5.94
C PRO A 172 17.32 8.65 -4.51
N MET A 173 16.93 7.52 -3.92
CA MET A 173 16.73 7.46 -2.46
C MET A 173 18.12 7.38 -1.79
N THR A 174 18.36 8.21 -0.78
CA THR A 174 19.59 8.20 0.03
C THR A 174 19.27 7.82 1.48
N SER A 175 20.30 7.49 2.27
CA SER A 175 20.16 7.27 3.73
C SER A 175 19.75 8.53 4.50
N GLU A 176 20.15 9.71 4.02
CA GLU A 176 19.86 11.01 4.63
C GLU A 176 18.49 11.60 4.25
N ALA A 177 17.79 10.97 3.29
CA ALA A 177 16.52 11.45 2.79
C ALA A 177 15.46 11.45 3.91
N THR A 178 14.72 12.55 4.01
CA THR A 178 13.76 12.85 5.06
C THR A 178 12.35 12.58 4.56
N LEU A 179 11.72 11.51 5.07
CA LEU A 179 10.35 11.12 4.73
C LEU A 179 9.38 11.54 5.84
N CYS A 180 8.10 11.65 5.50
CA CYS A 180 7.04 11.79 6.51
C CYS A 180 6.81 10.44 7.20
N TRP A 181 6.98 10.42 8.52
CA TRP A 181 6.71 9.25 9.37
C TRP A 181 5.22 8.99 9.54
N SER A 182 4.34 9.88 9.08
CA SER A 182 2.89 9.79 9.31
C SER A 182 2.62 9.49 10.79
N SER A 183 1.71 8.57 11.11
CA SER A 183 1.41 8.21 12.51
C SER A 183 2.46 7.39 13.24
N SER A 184 3.57 6.94 12.61
CA SER A 184 4.70 6.37 13.37
C SER A 184 5.39 7.40 14.29
N VAL A 185 5.02 8.68 14.19
CA VAL A 185 5.39 9.73 15.17
C VAL A 185 4.60 9.67 16.48
N LYS A 186 3.45 8.99 16.54
CA LYS A 186 2.56 8.98 17.72
C LYS A 186 3.26 8.58 19.04
N PRO A 187 4.16 7.57 19.06
CA PRO A 187 4.95 7.23 20.23
C PRO A 187 5.78 8.35 20.85
N LEU A 188 6.14 9.41 20.12
CA LEU A 188 6.89 10.52 20.70
C LEU A 188 6.12 11.22 21.84
N ALA A 189 4.78 11.21 21.79
CA ALA A 189 3.95 11.73 22.86
C ALA A 189 4.01 10.83 24.10
N SER A 190 4.00 9.50 23.89
CA SER A 190 4.19 8.51 24.96
C SER A 190 5.51 8.70 25.69
N LEU A 191 6.60 8.88 24.93
CA LEU A 191 7.95 9.09 25.48
C LEU A 191 8.05 10.39 26.27
N ALA A 192 7.54 11.51 25.73
CA ALA A 192 7.55 12.79 26.44
C ALA A 192 6.73 12.76 27.74
N LEU A 193 5.56 12.08 27.73
CA LEU A 193 4.75 11.92 28.94
C LEU A 193 5.43 10.98 29.96
N ALA A 194 6.10 9.92 29.51
CA ALA A 194 6.88 9.05 30.40
C ALA A 194 8.03 9.82 31.07
N GLN A 195 8.78 10.63 30.33
CA GLN A 195 9.83 11.50 30.90
C GLN A 195 9.28 12.48 31.94
N LEU A 196 8.07 13.02 31.73
CA LEU A 196 7.40 13.87 32.73
C LEU A 196 6.88 13.07 33.94
N GLN A 197 6.46 11.81 33.75
CA GLN A 197 6.09 10.91 34.85
C GLN A 197 7.30 10.51 35.70
N GLU A 198 8.45 10.21 35.10
CA GLU A 198 9.73 9.96 35.82
C GLU A 198 10.16 11.16 36.66
N LYS A 199 9.93 12.37 36.14
CA LYS A 199 10.14 13.65 36.86
C LYS A 199 9.07 13.91 37.94
N GLY A 200 8.07 13.03 38.11
CA GLY A 200 7.01 13.12 39.11
C GLY A 200 5.94 14.16 38.82
N LEU A 201 5.86 14.68 37.59
CA LEU A 201 5.02 15.83 37.22
C LEU A 201 3.60 15.47 36.77
N LEU A 202 3.38 14.23 36.33
CA LEU A 202 2.08 13.69 35.94
C LEU A 202 2.01 12.18 36.19
N ARG A 203 0.82 11.60 36.06
CA ARG A 203 0.61 10.15 35.91
C ARG A 203 -0.29 9.85 34.72
N PHE A 204 -0.11 8.71 34.05
CA PHE A 204 -0.99 8.29 32.96
C PHE A 204 -2.47 8.14 33.37
N SER A 205 -2.74 7.90 34.66
CA SER A 205 -4.09 7.84 35.24
C SER A 205 -4.72 9.21 35.53
N ASP A 206 -3.96 10.31 35.44
CA ASP A 206 -4.52 11.64 35.70
C ASP A 206 -5.58 12.00 34.62
N PRO A 207 -6.71 12.61 35.01
CA PRO A 207 -7.62 13.24 34.07
C PRO A 207 -6.91 14.31 33.25
N VAL A 208 -7.12 14.34 31.93
CA VAL A 208 -6.57 15.37 31.03
C VAL A 208 -6.87 16.78 31.54
N SER A 209 -8.06 16.97 32.12
CA SER A 209 -8.50 18.27 32.67
C SER A 209 -7.74 18.75 33.90
N MET A 210 -6.93 17.91 34.55
CA MET A 210 -6.00 18.34 35.59
C MET A 210 -4.91 19.25 35.01
N HIS A 211 -4.43 18.90 33.82
CA HIS A 211 -3.33 19.57 33.12
C HIS A 211 -3.82 20.59 32.08
N LEU A 212 -5.00 20.35 31.50
CA LEU A 212 -5.67 21.23 30.54
C LEU A 212 -7.13 21.52 30.98
N PRO A 213 -7.39 22.46 31.91
CA PRO A 213 -8.72 22.66 32.48
C PRO A 213 -9.85 22.88 31.46
N GLY A 214 -9.56 23.60 30.36
CA GLY A 214 -10.52 23.83 29.27
C GLY A 214 -10.98 22.56 28.54
N PHE A 215 -10.25 21.44 28.67
CA PHE A 215 -10.63 20.17 28.08
C PHE A 215 -11.84 19.53 28.79
N ALA A 216 -12.12 19.85 30.06
CA ALA A 216 -13.24 19.27 30.83
C ALA A 216 -14.63 19.50 30.20
N ALA A 217 -14.75 20.49 29.32
CA ALA A 217 -16.01 20.86 28.67
C ALA A 217 -16.68 19.71 27.91
N CYS A 218 -18.00 19.78 27.76
CA CYS A 218 -18.79 18.87 26.93
C CYS A 218 -18.64 17.37 27.29
N GLY A 219 -18.55 17.05 28.58
CA GLY A 219 -18.55 15.66 29.09
C GLY A 219 -17.18 14.97 29.14
N LYS A 220 -16.09 15.70 28.90
CA LYS A 220 -14.73 15.14 28.77
C LYS A 220 -13.91 15.09 30.06
N SER A 221 -14.45 15.53 31.19
CA SER A 221 -13.73 15.64 32.48
C SER A 221 -13.19 14.32 33.05
N GLY A 222 -13.79 13.18 32.70
CA GLY A 222 -13.35 11.85 33.16
C GLY A 222 -12.28 11.17 32.29
N ILE A 223 -11.88 11.77 31.17
CA ILE A 223 -10.91 11.17 30.23
C ILE A 223 -9.50 11.33 30.80
N THR A 224 -8.77 10.21 30.91
CA THR A 224 -7.38 10.16 31.37
C THR A 224 -6.37 10.25 30.23
N LEU A 225 -5.10 10.51 30.54
CA LEU A 225 -4.01 10.42 29.55
C LEU A 225 -3.92 9.01 28.95
N ALA A 226 -4.11 7.97 29.77
CA ALA A 226 -4.19 6.58 29.31
C ALA A 226 -5.34 6.34 28.32
N ASN A 227 -6.50 7.00 28.47
CA ASN A 227 -7.58 6.88 27.48
C ASN A 227 -7.21 7.47 26.11
N CYS A 228 -6.48 8.60 26.10
CA CYS A 228 -5.96 9.19 24.87
C CYS A 228 -4.90 8.28 24.22
N LEU A 229 -3.96 7.76 25.00
CA LEU A 229 -2.88 6.89 24.53
C LEU A 229 -3.35 5.51 24.02
N THR A 230 -4.51 5.03 24.48
CA THR A 230 -5.09 3.73 24.09
C THR A 230 -6.20 3.83 23.03
N HIS A 231 -6.46 5.03 22.46
CA HIS A 231 -7.55 5.30 21.52
C HIS A 231 -8.98 5.09 22.09
N THR A 232 -9.15 5.20 23.40
CA THR A 232 -10.44 5.01 24.08
C THR A 232 -11.10 6.32 24.54
N ALA A 233 -10.46 7.47 24.31
CA ALA A 233 -10.96 8.79 24.69
C ALA A 233 -12.20 9.27 23.89
N GLY A 234 -12.44 8.72 22.70
CA GLY A 234 -13.60 9.10 21.88
C GLY A 234 -13.49 10.46 21.18
N LEU A 235 -12.28 10.94 20.94
CA LEU A 235 -12.04 12.26 20.32
C LEU A 235 -12.11 12.24 18.79
N TRP A 236 -12.54 11.13 18.18
CA TRP A 236 -12.60 11.01 16.73
C TRP A 236 -13.48 12.08 16.08
N GLY A 237 -12.99 12.66 14.99
CA GLY A 237 -13.67 13.76 14.31
C GLY A 237 -13.64 15.12 15.03
N SER A 238 -13.19 15.23 16.28
CA SER A 238 -13.20 16.51 17.03
C SER A 238 -12.31 17.61 16.44
N ALA A 239 -11.28 17.28 15.66
CA ALA A 239 -10.48 18.26 14.91
C ALA A 239 -11.15 18.72 13.59
N ARG A 240 -12.27 18.13 13.16
CA ARG A 240 -12.97 18.55 11.93
C ARG A 240 -13.46 19.98 12.10
N GLY A 241 -13.15 20.84 11.12
CA GLY A 241 -13.51 22.26 11.14
C GLY A 241 -12.48 23.19 11.80
N ALA A 242 -11.39 22.67 12.39
CA ALA A 242 -10.30 23.51 12.92
C ALA A 242 -9.56 24.35 11.85
N GLY A 243 -9.77 24.04 10.57
CA GLY A 243 -9.04 24.58 9.43
C GLY A 243 -7.82 23.71 9.09
N PRO A 244 -7.56 23.43 7.80
CA PRO A 244 -6.38 22.69 7.41
C PRO A 244 -5.13 23.58 7.60
N GLY A 245 -4.05 23.03 8.14
CA GLY A 245 -2.85 23.82 8.45
C GLY A 245 -3.01 24.85 9.57
N ALA A 246 -3.95 24.65 10.50
CA ALA A 246 -4.05 25.50 11.68
C ALA A 246 -2.89 25.21 12.67
N PRO A 247 -2.37 26.22 13.40
CA PRO A 247 -1.45 26.03 14.51
C PRO A 247 -1.99 25.02 15.54
N ALA A 248 -1.11 24.17 16.08
CA ALA A 248 -1.49 23.08 16.99
C ALA A 248 -2.37 23.53 18.17
N GLU A 249 -2.05 24.68 18.77
CA GLU A 249 -2.84 25.30 19.85
C GLU A 249 -4.28 25.64 19.43
N LYS A 250 -4.49 26.14 18.19
CA LYS A 250 -5.85 26.40 17.69
C LYS A 250 -6.63 25.10 17.45
N VAL A 251 -5.95 24.04 17.01
CA VAL A 251 -6.55 22.71 16.86
C VAL A 251 -6.95 22.15 18.23
N LEU A 252 -6.08 22.26 19.24
CA LEU A 252 -6.37 21.88 20.62
C LEU A 252 -7.56 22.64 21.20
N GLN A 253 -7.58 23.97 21.10
CA GLN A 253 -8.71 24.80 21.55
C GLN A 253 -10.02 24.46 20.85
N HIS A 254 -9.97 24.02 19.58
CA HIS A 254 -11.15 23.55 18.84
C HIS A 254 -11.63 22.19 19.35
N ILE A 255 -10.72 21.24 19.58
CA ILE A 255 -11.00 19.90 20.16
C ILE A 255 -11.64 20.03 21.54
N CYS A 256 -11.09 20.88 22.42
CA CYS A 256 -11.63 21.12 23.76
C CYS A 256 -13.11 21.56 23.75
N LYS A 257 -13.54 22.28 22.70
CA LYS A 257 -14.92 22.77 22.53
C LYS A 257 -15.88 21.76 21.90
N GLN A 258 -15.39 20.63 21.37
CA GLN A 258 -16.27 19.61 20.78
C GLN A 258 -16.87 18.69 21.85
N PRO A 259 -18.12 18.22 21.66
CA PRO A 259 -18.68 17.14 22.45
C PRO A 259 -18.05 15.79 22.10
N LEU A 260 -18.23 14.81 22.99
CA LEU A 260 -18.02 13.41 22.65
C LEU A 260 -19.09 12.92 21.64
N PRO A 261 -18.80 11.86 20.88
CA PRO A 261 -19.80 11.14 20.11
C PRO A 261 -20.95 10.66 21.02
N PRO A 262 -22.19 10.56 20.50
CA PRO A 262 -23.31 9.99 21.25
C PRO A 262 -22.96 8.60 21.79
N ASP A 263 -23.38 8.36 23.04
CA ASP A 263 -23.20 7.11 23.78
C ASP A 263 -21.74 6.63 23.87
N TRP A 264 -20.76 7.54 23.76
CA TRP A 264 -19.35 7.22 23.98
C TRP A 264 -19.01 7.23 25.48
N GLU A 265 -18.71 6.06 26.03
CA GLU A 265 -18.13 5.94 27.36
C GLU A 265 -16.60 5.72 27.24
N PRO A 266 -15.77 6.70 27.68
CA PRO A 266 -14.32 6.58 27.62
C PRO A 266 -13.81 5.31 28.31
N GLY A 267 -12.81 4.66 27.69
CA GLY A 267 -12.24 3.40 28.20
C GLY A 267 -13.01 2.13 27.83
N LYS A 268 -14.32 2.19 27.53
CA LYS A 268 -15.11 1.00 27.13
C LYS A 268 -15.23 0.80 25.62
N ARG A 269 -15.00 1.85 24.83
CA ARG A 269 -15.06 1.85 23.36
C ARG A 269 -13.73 2.30 22.79
N CYS A 270 -13.38 1.86 21.59
CA CYS A 270 -12.13 2.22 20.91
C CYS A 270 -12.39 2.78 19.52
N GLY A 271 -11.65 3.81 19.13
CA GLY A 271 -11.65 4.33 17.78
C GLY A 271 -10.37 5.11 17.51
N TYR A 272 -9.51 4.57 16.66
CA TYR A 272 -8.21 5.13 16.34
C TYR A 272 -8.32 6.57 15.81
N ASP A 273 -7.79 7.50 16.60
CA ASP A 273 -7.94 8.93 16.35
C ASP A 273 -6.61 9.70 16.41
N SER A 274 -6.56 10.81 15.68
CA SER A 274 -5.47 11.78 15.70
C SER A 274 -5.68 12.96 16.67
N PRO A 275 -6.91 13.46 16.91
CA PRO A 275 -7.16 14.55 17.87
C PRO A 275 -6.58 14.32 19.28
N ALA A 276 -6.61 13.10 19.82
CA ALA A 276 -6.01 12.77 21.10
C ALA A 276 -4.52 13.16 21.19
N TRP A 277 -3.76 13.11 20.09
CA TRP A 277 -2.35 13.50 20.10
C TRP A 277 -2.11 15.00 20.18
N TYR A 278 -3.05 15.84 19.73
CA TYR A 278 -3.00 17.29 20.01
C TYR A 278 -3.25 17.57 21.50
N VAL A 279 -4.11 16.78 22.14
CA VAL A 279 -4.38 16.87 23.59
C VAL A 279 -3.15 16.43 24.39
N LEU A 280 -2.56 15.29 24.06
CA LEU A 280 -1.34 14.78 24.70
C LEU A 280 -0.16 15.76 24.55
N ALA A 281 0.05 16.32 23.35
CA ALA A 281 1.07 17.36 23.12
C ALA A 281 0.80 18.64 23.94
N GLY A 282 -0.46 19.06 24.05
CA GLY A 282 -0.85 20.18 24.90
C GLY A 282 -0.56 19.93 26.39
N VAL A 283 -0.77 18.70 26.87
CA VAL A 283 -0.41 18.29 28.24
C VAL A 283 1.11 18.35 28.44
N VAL A 284 1.91 17.87 27.49
CA VAL A 284 3.38 17.97 27.57
C VAL A 284 3.81 19.43 27.70
N SER A 285 3.31 20.34 26.86
CA SER A 285 3.62 21.78 26.96
C SER A 285 3.09 22.46 28.23
N ALA A 286 1.96 22.01 28.79
CA ALA A 286 1.41 22.54 30.02
C ALA A 286 2.19 22.09 31.27
N VAL A 287 2.68 20.85 31.28
CA VAL A 287 3.36 20.22 32.43
C VAL A 287 4.88 20.39 32.39
N ASP A 288 5.48 20.60 31.21
CA ASP A 288 6.90 20.97 31.09
C ASP A 288 7.22 22.22 31.93
N PRO A 289 8.19 22.18 32.86
CA PRO A 289 8.52 23.33 33.72
C PRO A 289 9.03 24.57 32.97
N LEU A 290 9.48 24.41 31.73
CA LEU A 290 9.88 25.51 30.83
C LEU A 290 8.72 25.98 29.92
N HIS A 291 7.56 25.32 29.99
CA HIS A 291 6.38 25.55 29.16
C HIS A 291 6.70 25.62 27.65
N ARG A 292 7.64 24.79 27.18
CA ARG A 292 8.06 24.77 25.78
C ARG A 292 6.93 24.27 24.87
N PRO A 293 6.81 24.80 23.64
CA PRO A 293 6.03 24.15 22.58
C PRO A 293 6.46 22.69 22.40
N TYR A 294 5.50 21.80 22.15
CA TYR A 294 5.74 20.36 22.11
C TYR A 294 6.86 19.95 21.14
N GLU A 295 6.95 20.59 19.97
CA GLU A 295 8.01 20.37 19.00
C GLU A 295 9.41 20.72 19.54
N LYS A 296 9.51 21.69 20.46
CA LYS A 296 10.76 22.05 21.14
C LYS A 296 11.11 21.12 22.29
N TYR A 297 10.11 20.62 23.01
CA TYR A 297 10.32 19.51 23.95
C TYR A 297 10.89 18.28 23.22
N LEU A 298 10.33 17.92 22.06
CA LEU A 298 10.85 16.80 21.25
C LEU A 298 12.29 17.04 20.77
N GLU A 299 12.59 18.25 20.29
CA GLU A 299 13.93 18.62 19.84
C GLU A 299 14.97 18.48 20.96
N GLU A 300 14.67 18.97 22.17
CA GLU A 300 15.63 19.06 23.28
C GLU A 300 15.70 17.79 24.17
N GLU A 301 14.59 17.09 24.39
CA GLU A 301 14.49 15.97 25.35
C GLU A 301 14.44 14.59 24.68
N ILE A 302 14.23 14.51 23.36
CA ILE A 302 14.13 13.25 22.60
C ILE A 302 15.12 13.17 21.44
N PHE A 303 15.17 14.18 20.58
CA PHE A 303 16.02 14.17 19.38
C PHE A 303 17.49 14.50 19.71
N ALA A 304 17.74 15.62 20.41
CA ALA A 304 19.10 16.04 20.75
C ALA A 304 19.88 15.04 21.62
N PRO A 305 19.30 14.36 22.64
CA PRO A 305 20.03 13.36 23.41
C PRO A 305 20.55 12.23 22.51
N LEU A 306 19.70 11.70 21.62
CA LEU A 306 20.06 10.62 20.68
C LEU A 306 20.84 11.12 19.44
N GLY A 307 21.20 12.40 19.36
CA GLY A 307 21.96 12.98 18.23
C GLY A 307 21.18 13.10 16.91
N LEU A 308 19.85 13.10 16.95
CA LEU A 308 18.98 13.01 15.78
C LEU A 308 18.75 14.39 15.15
N SER A 309 19.67 14.82 14.30
CA SER A 309 19.69 16.17 13.71
C SER A 309 18.83 16.32 12.44
N SER A 310 18.35 15.22 11.85
CA SER A 310 17.46 15.27 10.69
C SER A 310 15.98 15.37 11.10
N CYS A 311 15.65 14.89 12.29
CA CYS A 311 14.31 14.87 12.88
C CYS A 311 13.63 16.24 12.99
N SER A 312 12.31 16.28 12.79
CA SER A 312 11.46 17.45 13.04
C SER A 312 9.99 17.05 13.20
N LEU A 313 9.21 17.89 13.90
CA LEU A 313 7.74 17.80 13.94
C LEU A 313 7.15 19.04 13.27
N GLY A 314 6.36 18.83 12.20
CA GLY A 314 6.08 19.90 11.25
C GLY A 314 7.27 20.18 10.33
N LEU A 315 7.07 21.05 9.35
CA LEU A 315 8.06 21.37 8.32
C LEU A 315 8.03 22.88 8.04
N SER A 316 8.75 23.63 8.86
CA SER A 316 8.87 25.08 8.73
C SER A 316 9.41 25.48 7.34
N LYS A 317 9.07 26.67 6.85
CA LYS A 317 9.49 27.13 5.51
C LYS A 317 11.01 27.12 5.32
N SER A 318 11.78 27.46 6.35
CA SER A 318 13.25 27.41 6.33
C SER A 318 13.77 25.98 6.24
N ARG A 319 13.27 25.06 7.08
CA ARG A 319 13.66 23.64 7.04
C ARG A 319 13.24 22.95 5.74
N ARG A 320 12.08 23.33 5.20
CA ARG A 320 11.64 22.89 3.87
C ARG A 320 12.63 23.31 2.80
N PHE A 321 12.98 24.59 2.75
CA PHE A 321 13.94 25.14 1.78
C PHE A 321 15.31 24.48 1.90
N GLU A 322 15.80 24.24 3.13
CA GLU A 322 17.06 23.53 3.39
C GLU A 322 17.04 22.10 2.83
N LEU A 323 15.98 21.32 3.11
CA LEU A 323 15.86 19.93 2.65
C LEU A 323 15.58 19.83 1.14
N GLU A 324 14.90 20.81 0.54
CA GLU A 324 14.72 20.91 -0.91
C GLU A 324 16.03 21.32 -1.62
N ALA A 325 16.78 22.28 -1.07
CA ALA A 325 18.06 22.74 -1.63
C ALA A 325 19.22 21.73 -1.49
N SER A 326 19.07 20.72 -0.64
CA SER A 326 20.03 19.62 -0.45
C SER A 326 19.57 18.29 -1.06
N ASP A 327 18.48 18.28 -1.83
CA ASP A 327 17.85 17.06 -2.38
C ASP A 327 17.51 15.99 -1.32
N ARG A 328 17.37 16.39 -0.05
CA ARG A 328 17.05 15.51 1.08
C ARG A 328 15.55 15.37 1.34
N LEU A 329 14.67 16.22 0.79
CA LEU A 329 13.22 16.09 1.00
C LEU A 329 12.61 15.02 0.08
N ALA A 330 12.23 13.87 0.64
CA ALA A 330 11.57 12.81 -0.11
C ALA A 330 10.03 13.01 -0.14
N SER A 331 9.47 12.96 -1.35
CA SER A 331 8.02 13.12 -1.59
C SER A 331 7.27 11.80 -1.39
N ILE A 332 6.07 11.86 -0.78
CA ILE A 332 5.20 10.68 -0.65
C ILE A 332 4.19 10.63 -1.82
N TYR A 333 4.04 9.46 -2.43
CA TYR A 333 3.20 9.24 -3.61
C TYR A 333 1.99 8.35 -3.30
N GLN A 334 0.87 8.62 -3.98
CA GLN A 334 -0.24 7.67 -4.06
C GLN A 334 0.15 6.56 -5.03
N ALA A 335 0.80 5.52 -4.49
CA ALA A 335 1.26 4.39 -5.29
C ALA A 335 0.07 3.66 -5.91
N ARG A 336 0.25 3.25 -7.15
CA ARG A 336 -0.69 2.42 -7.89
C ARG A 336 0.11 1.29 -8.51
N CYS A 337 -0.06 0.08 -7.98
CA CYS A 337 0.66 -1.13 -8.42
C CYS A 337 0.39 -1.51 -9.89
N LEU A 338 -0.60 -0.86 -10.51
CA LEU A 338 -1.01 -1.01 -11.91
C LEU A 338 -0.97 0.33 -12.69
N GLY A 339 -0.50 1.41 -12.07
CA GLY A 339 -0.36 2.71 -12.71
C GLY A 339 1.10 2.95 -13.10
N GLY A 340 1.35 3.21 -14.38
CA GLY A 340 2.68 3.61 -14.83
C GLY A 340 3.17 4.86 -14.08
N LYS A 341 4.48 4.90 -13.78
CA LYS A 341 5.14 6.09 -13.24
C LYS A 341 5.13 7.21 -14.32
N PRO A 342 4.99 8.50 -13.97
CA PRO A 342 5.01 9.00 -12.61
C PRO A 342 3.66 8.96 -11.87
N TRP A 343 3.69 8.64 -10.58
CA TRP A 343 2.51 8.71 -9.71
C TRP A 343 2.28 10.13 -9.21
N ARG A 344 1.04 10.42 -8.79
CA ARG A 344 0.72 11.71 -8.16
C ARG A 344 1.30 11.77 -6.73
N PRO A 345 2.02 12.84 -6.36
CA PRO A 345 2.31 13.13 -4.96
C PRO A 345 1.02 13.21 -4.14
N VAL A 346 1.08 12.83 -2.87
CA VAL A 346 -0.03 12.97 -1.94
C VAL A 346 -0.18 14.46 -1.58
N PRO A 347 -1.33 15.10 -1.86
CA PRO A 347 -1.50 16.54 -1.61
C PRO A 347 -1.25 16.91 -0.14
N GLU A 348 -1.75 16.11 0.79
CA GLU A 348 -1.61 16.32 2.24
C GLU A 348 -0.15 16.28 2.71
N GLU A 349 0.75 15.67 1.92
CA GLU A 349 2.18 15.53 2.22
C GLU A 349 3.06 16.61 1.59
N SER A 350 2.46 17.51 0.80
CA SER A 350 3.15 18.52 0.00
C SER A 350 2.63 19.96 0.20
N ARG A 351 1.49 20.13 0.89
CA ARG A 351 0.86 21.44 1.17
C ARG A 351 1.62 22.30 2.19
N PRO A 352 1.41 23.63 2.18
CA PRO A 352 1.86 24.56 3.23
C PRO A 352 1.32 24.21 4.63
N GLU A 353 0.22 23.46 4.68
CA GLU A 353 -0.46 22.99 5.89
C GLU A 353 0.44 22.13 6.82
N GLN A 354 1.59 21.66 6.32
CA GLN A 354 2.60 20.96 7.12
C GLN A 354 3.55 21.89 7.90
N GLU A 355 3.46 23.23 7.72
CA GLU A 355 4.30 24.19 8.44
C GLU A 355 4.18 24.09 9.96
N TYR A 356 2.98 23.77 10.45
CA TYR A 356 2.73 23.60 11.89
C TYR A 356 2.85 22.14 12.35
N PRO A 357 3.26 21.92 13.62
CA PRO A 357 3.25 20.60 14.25
C PRO A 357 1.88 19.90 14.19
N CYS A 358 1.88 18.65 13.74
CA CYS A 358 0.80 17.68 13.87
C CYS A 358 1.33 16.46 14.64
N PRO A 359 1.19 16.45 15.98
CA PRO A 359 1.68 15.38 16.87
C PRO A 359 1.19 13.97 16.52
N ALA A 360 0.15 13.87 15.70
CA ALA A 360 -0.47 12.62 15.27
C ALA A 360 0.06 12.06 13.93
N GLY A 361 0.83 12.85 13.16
CA GLY A 361 0.96 12.57 11.73
C GLY A 361 1.98 13.33 10.86
N ASN A 362 2.77 14.31 11.33
CA ASN A 362 3.78 14.98 10.47
C ASN A 362 5.19 15.06 11.05
N GLY A 363 5.57 14.09 11.89
CA GLY A 363 6.98 13.85 12.19
C GLY A 363 7.75 13.47 10.92
N ARG A 364 8.99 13.93 10.81
CA ARG A 364 9.84 13.78 9.63
C ARG A 364 11.27 13.45 10.02
N GLY A 365 11.91 12.55 9.28
CA GLY A 365 13.31 12.16 9.43
C GLY A 365 13.64 10.93 8.57
N PRO A 366 14.91 10.49 8.52
CA PRO A 366 15.31 9.22 7.90
C PRO A 366 14.91 8.01 8.77
N ALA A 367 14.92 6.82 8.17
CA ALA A 367 14.60 5.57 8.88
C ALA A 367 15.60 5.26 10.00
N SER A 368 16.87 5.63 9.83
CA SER A 368 17.94 5.42 10.81
C SER A 368 17.71 6.17 12.12
N GLU A 369 17.20 7.40 12.05
CA GLU A 369 16.87 8.19 13.25
C GLU A 369 15.60 7.67 13.93
N LEU A 370 14.58 7.23 13.17
CA LEU A 370 13.40 6.56 13.75
C LEU A 370 13.78 5.23 14.43
N ALA A 371 14.68 4.44 13.83
CA ALA A 371 15.21 3.23 14.44
C ALA A 371 16.05 3.53 15.70
N SER A 372 16.79 4.64 15.76
CA SER A 372 17.47 5.08 16.99
C SER A 372 16.51 5.28 18.16
N ILE A 373 15.34 5.88 17.91
CA ILE A 373 14.33 6.14 18.95
C ILE A 373 13.84 4.81 19.53
N TYR A 374 13.48 3.84 18.69
CA TYR A 374 13.07 2.51 19.15
C TYR A 374 14.22 1.72 19.80
N ALA A 375 15.44 1.84 19.28
CA ALA A 375 16.62 1.20 19.86
C ALA A 375 16.95 1.73 21.26
N SER A 376 16.60 3.00 21.57
CA SER A 376 16.79 3.58 22.91
C SER A 376 15.85 3.00 23.99
N LEU A 377 14.85 2.22 23.57
CA LEU A 377 13.87 1.55 24.44
C LEU A 377 14.19 0.06 24.63
N LEU A 378 15.28 -0.45 24.05
CA LEU A 378 15.69 -1.84 24.23
C LEU A 378 16.50 -2.04 25.52
N PRO A 379 16.50 -3.24 26.13
CA PRO A 379 17.39 -3.57 27.23
C PRO A 379 18.89 -3.35 26.90
N GLY A 380 19.30 -3.66 25.65
CA GLY A 380 20.66 -3.45 25.16
C GLY A 380 21.01 -2.00 24.78
N ALA A 381 20.13 -1.04 25.02
CA ALA A 381 20.32 0.36 24.65
C ALA A 381 21.55 1.00 25.35
N LYS A 382 22.57 1.35 24.57
CA LYS A 382 23.74 2.13 25.03
C LYS A 382 23.37 3.55 25.48
N GLN A 383 22.30 4.08 24.91
CA GLN A 383 21.76 5.40 25.23
C GLN A 383 20.25 5.30 25.28
N ARG A 384 19.66 5.83 26.35
CA ARG A 384 18.26 5.62 26.71
C ARG A 384 17.56 6.95 26.90
N LEU A 385 16.29 6.99 26.49
CA LEU A 385 15.39 8.13 26.73
C LEU A 385 14.60 8.03 28.04
N LEU A 386 14.54 6.82 28.61
CA LEU A 386 13.73 6.40 29.76
C LEU A 386 14.49 5.33 30.56
N THR A 387 14.14 5.18 31.84
CA THR A 387 14.53 4.06 32.70
C THR A 387 13.96 2.72 32.23
N GLU A 388 14.50 1.59 32.69
CA GLU A 388 13.92 0.27 32.38
C GLU A 388 12.51 0.14 32.93
N GLU A 389 12.28 0.67 34.13
CA GLU A 389 11.01 0.71 34.82
C GLU A 389 9.95 1.46 34.00
N ALA A 390 10.29 2.65 33.50
CA ALA A 390 9.37 3.44 32.67
C ALA A 390 9.12 2.81 31.29
N VAL A 391 10.12 2.21 30.65
CA VAL A 391 9.90 1.45 29.39
C VAL A 391 8.98 0.26 29.64
N ASN A 392 9.20 -0.49 30.73
CA ASN A 392 8.38 -1.65 31.08
C ASN A 392 6.92 -1.24 31.33
N GLU A 393 6.66 -0.16 32.06
CA GLU A 393 5.32 0.40 32.27
C GLU A 393 4.67 0.84 30.94
N LEU A 394 5.41 1.60 30.12
CA LEU A 394 4.91 2.18 28.87
C LEU A 394 4.56 1.12 27.80
N THR A 395 5.13 -0.08 27.93
CA THR A 395 4.99 -1.20 26.98
C THR A 395 4.09 -2.34 27.49
N GLN A 396 3.64 -2.31 28.75
CA GLN A 396 2.60 -3.24 29.24
C GLN A 396 1.29 -3.09 28.48
N VAL A 397 0.52 -4.18 28.39
CA VAL A 397 -0.84 -4.17 27.83
C VAL A 397 -1.74 -3.25 28.66
N ALA A 398 -2.15 -2.13 28.06
CA ALA A 398 -3.10 -1.16 28.63
C ALA A 398 -4.52 -1.36 28.06
N ARG A 399 -4.65 -1.95 26.86
CA ARG A 399 -5.92 -2.29 26.20
C ARG A 399 -5.78 -3.59 25.40
N GLN A 400 -6.77 -4.47 25.51
CA GLN A 400 -6.92 -5.71 24.73
C GLN A 400 -8.40 -6.11 24.70
N GLY A 401 -8.83 -6.92 23.74
CA GLY A 401 -10.21 -7.44 23.71
C GLY A 401 -11.28 -6.42 23.33
N ILE A 402 -10.89 -5.34 22.62
CA ILE A 402 -11.80 -4.26 22.20
C ILE A 402 -11.54 -3.96 20.73
N VAL A 403 -12.50 -4.34 19.89
CA VAL A 403 -12.47 -4.00 18.46
C VAL A 403 -12.51 -2.48 18.30
N ASP A 404 -11.57 -1.96 17.52
CA ASP A 404 -11.55 -0.56 17.11
C ASP A 404 -12.69 -0.29 16.12
N GLU A 405 -13.63 0.57 16.49
CA GLU A 405 -14.83 0.85 15.69
C GLU A 405 -14.54 1.62 14.38
N LEU A 406 -13.34 2.19 14.23
CA LEU A 406 -12.93 2.95 13.05
C LEU A 406 -12.02 2.15 12.11
N GLN A 407 -11.27 1.18 12.64
CA GLN A 407 -10.39 0.30 11.86
C GLN A 407 -10.96 -1.12 11.65
N GLY A 408 -11.93 -1.54 12.46
CA GLY A 408 -12.53 -2.88 12.40
C GLY A 408 -11.61 -4.00 12.90
N VAL A 409 -10.71 -3.71 13.84
CA VAL A 409 -9.72 -4.67 14.38
C VAL A 409 -9.54 -4.59 15.88
N ASP A 410 -9.38 -5.76 16.51
CA ASP A 410 -8.86 -5.86 17.87
C ASP A 410 -7.32 -5.89 17.82
N ILE A 411 -6.72 -4.71 17.99
CA ILE A 411 -5.29 -4.57 18.24
C ILE A 411 -5.12 -4.33 19.74
N SER A 412 -4.24 -5.08 20.39
CA SER A 412 -3.81 -4.78 21.76
C SER A 412 -2.87 -3.58 21.77
N TRP A 413 -3.05 -2.68 22.73
CA TRP A 413 -2.23 -1.47 22.89
C TRP A 413 -1.60 -1.39 24.26
N SER A 414 -0.37 -0.89 24.30
CA SER A 414 0.18 -0.27 25.50
C SER A 414 -0.17 1.22 25.54
N LEU A 415 0.57 2.01 26.30
CA LEU A 415 0.45 3.47 26.34
C LEU A 415 1.02 4.11 25.06
N GLY A 416 0.28 3.98 23.96
CA GLY A 416 0.56 4.61 22.65
C GLY A 416 1.39 3.77 21.67
N PHE A 417 1.60 2.48 21.95
CA PHE A 417 2.15 1.51 21.00
C PHE A 417 1.17 0.37 20.74
N ALA A 418 1.13 -0.11 19.50
CA ALA A 418 0.45 -1.34 19.13
C ALA A 418 1.34 -2.55 19.49
N LEU A 419 0.73 -3.57 20.10
CA LEU A 419 1.40 -4.77 20.59
C LEU A 419 1.06 -5.98 19.72
N SER A 420 2.01 -6.91 19.56
CA SER A 420 1.79 -8.23 18.94
C SER A 420 1.01 -8.19 17.60
N CYS A 421 1.32 -7.21 16.75
CA CYS A 421 0.60 -6.97 15.49
C CYS A 421 1.49 -7.10 14.25
N ILE A 422 0.88 -7.13 13.06
CA ILE A 422 1.53 -7.35 11.75
C ILE A 422 2.77 -6.48 11.49
N LEU A 423 2.89 -5.31 12.14
CA LEU A 423 4.03 -4.40 12.04
C LEU A 423 5.37 -5.07 12.33
N SER A 424 5.41 -6.00 13.30
CA SER A 424 6.63 -6.68 13.72
C SER A 424 6.93 -7.98 12.96
N GLY A 425 6.03 -8.46 12.11
CA GLY A 425 6.21 -9.69 11.35
C GLY A 425 5.98 -10.98 12.17
N ARG A 426 5.97 -12.13 11.49
CA ARG A 426 5.43 -13.39 12.07
C ARG A 426 6.30 -14.06 13.14
N HIS A 427 7.57 -13.68 13.20
CA HIS A 427 8.59 -14.25 14.10
C HIS A 427 8.85 -13.39 15.34
N ALA A 428 8.19 -12.24 15.47
CA ALA A 428 8.35 -11.33 16.59
C ALA A 428 7.87 -11.92 17.93
N SER A 429 8.51 -11.51 19.03
CA SER A 429 8.17 -11.95 20.38
C SER A 429 6.81 -11.42 20.87
N PRO A 430 6.23 -12.01 21.93
CA PRO A 430 5.11 -11.46 22.71
C PRO A 430 5.30 -10.01 23.15
N GLN A 431 6.56 -9.60 23.36
CA GLN A 431 6.96 -8.30 23.89
C GLN A 431 7.18 -7.25 22.79
N ALA A 432 7.04 -7.60 21.51
CA ALA A 432 7.24 -6.66 20.42
C ALA A 432 6.15 -5.58 20.37
N PHE A 433 6.58 -4.31 20.37
CA PHE A 433 5.74 -3.11 20.39
C PHE A 433 6.16 -2.12 19.30
N GLY A 434 5.20 -1.42 18.69
CA GLY A 434 5.49 -0.52 17.57
C GLY A 434 4.35 0.40 17.16
N HIS A 435 4.54 1.15 16.07
CA HIS A 435 3.48 1.98 15.49
C HIS A 435 3.63 2.14 13.97
N GLY A 436 2.52 1.94 13.26
CA GLY A 436 2.42 2.15 11.81
C GLY A 436 2.05 3.59 11.42
N GLY A 437 2.52 4.04 10.27
CA GLY A 437 2.09 5.27 9.63
C GLY A 437 1.07 5.01 8.52
N SER A 438 0.69 6.07 7.80
CA SER A 438 -0.36 6.01 6.78
C SER A 438 0.18 5.36 5.50
N GLN A 439 0.27 4.03 5.49
CA GLN A 439 0.73 3.24 4.35
C GLN A 439 2.17 3.52 3.85
N SER A 440 2.95 4.35 4.55
CA SER A 440 4.28 4.82 4.14
C SER A 440 5.40 4.54 5.15
N SER A 441 5.08 4.11 6.36
CA SER A 441 6.07 3.93 7.43
C SER A 441 5.59 2.94 8.48
N TRP A 442 6.53 2.30 9.16
CA TRP A 442 6.30 1.58 10.41
C TRP A 442 7.63 1.45 11.16
N ALA A 443 7.55 1.36 12.47
CA ALA A 443 8.70 1.03 13.30
C ALA A 443 8.26 0.23 14.54
N PHE A 444 9.15 -0.61 15.06
CA PHE A 444 8.91 -1.44 16.23
C PHE A 444 10.22 -1.75 16.97
N ALA A 445 10.10 -2.15 18.23
CA ALA A 445 11.14 -2.77 19.03
C ALA A 445 10.66 -4.15 19.50
N ASP A 446 11.59 -5.10 19.61
CA ASP A 446 11.42 -6.42 20.20
C ASP A 446 12.50 -6.61 21.28
N PRO A 447 12.15 -6.37 22.57
CA PRO A 447 13.08 -6.48 23.69
C PRO A 447 13.70 -7.86 23.89
N GLU A 448 12.97 -8.93 23.55
CA GLU A 448 13.42 -10.32 23.73
C GLU A 448 14.59 -10.66 22.79
N HIS A 449 14.59 -10.04 21.61
CA HIS A 449 15.60 -10.23 20.58
C HIS A 449 16.69 -9.14 20.56
N ASP A 450 16.55 -8.08 21.37
CA ASP A 450 17.36 -6.85 21.31
C ASP A 450 17.40 -6.25 19.88
N LEU A 451 16.20 -6.11 19.29
CA LEU A 451 15.97 -5.73 17.91
C LEU A 451 15.06 -4.50 17.81
N ALA A 452 15.49 -3.47 17.08
CA ALA A 452 14.66 -2.34 16.67
C ALA A 452 14.70 -2.18 15.15
N VAL A 453 13.56 -1.87 14.56
CA VAL A 453 13.39 -1.78 13.11
C VAL A 453 12.55 -0.56 12.77
N ALA A 454 12.97 0.21 11.76
CA ALA A 454 12.14 1.23 11.14
C ALA A 454 12.22 1.13 9.61
N CYS A 455 11.08 1.13 8.94
CA CYS A 455 11.00 1.17 7.49
C CYS A 455 10.14 2.32 7.01
N LEU A 456 10.65 3.08 6.05
CA LEU A 456 9.98 4.21 5.41
C LEU A 456 9.93 3.94 3.90
N CYS A 457 8.73 3.88 3.32
CA CYS A 457 8.50 3.74 1.89
C CYS A 457 7.76 4.97 1.35
N ASN A 458 8.21 5.56 0.25
CA ASN A 458 7.57 6.76 -0.29
C ASN A 458 6.30 6.49 -1.13
N GLY A 459 5.69 5.31 -1.01
CA GLY A 459 4.46 4.95 -1.73
C GLY A 459 3.38 4.39 -0.79
N LYS A 460 2.16 4.92 -0.93
CA LYS A 460 0.93 4.48 -0.27
C LYS A 460 0.10 3.60 -1.25
N PRO A 461 0.20 2.26 -1.22
CA PRO A 461 -0.36 1.36 -2.26
C PRO A 461 -1.81 0.92 -2.02
N GLY A 462 -2.47 1.41 -0.96
CA GLY A 462 -3.70 0.83 -0.41
C GLY A 462 -3.41 0.00 0.85
N PRO A 463 -4.40 -0.16 1.75
CA PRO A 463 -4.19 -0.78 3.07
C PRO A 463 -3.74 -2.24 2.97
N GLU A 464 -4.42 -3.06 2.18
CA GLU A 464 -4.12 -4.49 1.99
C GLU A 464 -2.66 -4.73 1.54
N LEU A 465 -2.27 -4.07 0.45
CA LEU A 465 -0.93 -4.18 -0.13
C LEU A 465 0.14 -3.57 0.78
N HIS A 466 -0.22 -2.57 1.60
CA HIS A 466 0.67 -2.06 2.63
C HIS A 466 0.91 -3.09 3.72
N TYR A 467 -0.12 -3.71 4.30
CA TYR A 467 0.06 -4.69 5.37
C TYR A 467 0.78 -5.97 4.88
N ARG A 468 0.55 -6.41 3.63
CA ARG A 468 1.36 -7.46 3.00
C ARG A 468 2.84 -7.07 2.92
N ARG A 469 3.14 -5.86 2.45
CA ARG A 469 4.51 -5.32 2.34
C ARG A 469 5.20 -5.24 3.71
N VAL A 470 4.49 -4.73 4.72
CA VAL A 470 4.94 -4.66 6.12
C VAL A 470 5.25 -6.06 6.65
N GLY A 471 4.30 -6.97 6.57
CA GLY A 471 4.45 -8.34 7.08
C GLY A 471 5.60 -9.09 6.41
N ALA A 472 5.76 -8.94 5.08
CA ALA A 472 6.85 -9.57 4.33
C ALA A 472 8.23 -9.02 4.71
N ILE A 473 8.41 -7.70 4.70
CA ILE A 473 9.70 -7.07 5.03
C ILE A 473 10.08 -7.32 6.49
N SER A 474 9.15 -7.10 7.43
CA SER A 474 9.43 -7.35 8.86
C SER A 474 9.74 -8.82 9.11
N THR A 475 9.03 -9.77 8.50
CA THR A 475 9.33 -11.21 8.60
C THR A 475 10.71 -11.55 8.04
N ALA A 476 11.07 -10.98 6.88
CA ALA A 476 12.36 -11.22 6.24
C ALA A 476 13.54 -10.73 7.09
N VAL A 477 13.39 -9.65 7.86
CA VAL A 477 14.41 -9.20 8.82
C VAL A 477 14.70 -10.26 9.88
N TYR A 478 13.69 -10.92 10.47
CA TYR A 478 13.94 -12.01 11.43
C TYR A 478 14.59 -13.22 10.77
N GLU A 479 14.29 -13.50 9.49
CA GLU A 479 14.88 -14.61 8.74
C GLU A 479 16.36 -14.35 8.44
N ASP A 480 16.73 -13.15 7.98
CA ASP A 480 18.12 -12.74 7.77
C ASP A 480 18.94 -12.70 9.08
N LEU A 481 18.30 -12.38 10.21
CA LEU A 481 18.94 -12.37 11.54
C LEU A 481 19.02 -13.77 12.20
N GLY A 482 18.47 -14.81 11.58
CA GLY A 482 18.44 -16.16 12.15
C GLY A 482 17.50 -16.32 13.35
N LEU A 483 16.52 -15.42 13.49
CA LEU A 483 15.51 -15.38 14.56
C LEU A 483 14.18 -16.06 14.15
N ALA A 484 14.12 -16.67 12.98
CA ALA A 484 12.95 -17.40 12.53
C ALA A 484 12.64 -18.59 13.45
N SER A 485 11.44 -18.64 14.02
CA SER A 485 11.06 -19.71 14.94
C SER A 485 10.98 -21.06 14.22
N THR A 486 11.75 -22.05 14.70
CA THR A 486 11.74 -23.43 14.19
C THR A 486 10.85 -24.37 15.00
N SER A 487 10.29 -23.91 16.12
CA SER A 487 9.61 -24.76 17.11
C SER A 487 8.34 -24.16 17.74
N GLY A 488 8.02 -22.89 17.50
CA GLY A 488 6.77 -22.25 17.93
C GLY A 488 5.71 -22.20 16.82
N SER A 489 4.44 -22.06 17.20
CA SER A 489 3.39 -21.73 16.23
C SER A 489 3.65 -20.31 15.69
N LEU A 490 3.89 -20.20 14.37
CA LEU A 490 4.02 -18.91 13.69
C LEU A 490 2.81 -18.02 14.00
N ARG A 491 3.04 -16.73 14.17
CA ARG A 491 1.94 -15.77 14.33
C ARG A 491 1.13 -15.69 13.05
N THR A 492 -0.14 -16.05 13.16
CA THR A 492 -1.16 -15.64 12.19
C THR A 492 -1.65 -14.25 12.59
N PHE A 493 -1.77 -13.36 11.61
CA PHE A 493 -2.35 -12.04 11.80
C PHE A 493 -3.60 -11.94 10.94
N GLU A 494 -4.74 -11.63 11.54
CA GLU A 494 -5.92 -11.24 10.77
C GLU A 494 -5.68 -9.85 10.18
N LEU A 495 -5.92 -9.70 8.87
CA LEU A 495 -5.75 -8.43 8.19
C LEU A 495 -6.93 -7.50 8.53
N PRO A 496 -6.73 -6.17 8.64
CA PRO A 496 -7.78 -5.24 9.08
C PRO A 496 -8.98 -5.05 8.14
N CYS A 497 -9.86 -6.06 8.04
CA CYS A 497 -11.26 -6.02 7.54
C CYS A 497 -11.89 -7.43 7.41
N GLY A 498 -11.90 -8.25 8.46
CA GLY A 498 -12.51 -9.60 8.41
C GLY A 498 -11.81 -10.57 7.45
N MET A 499 -10.55 -10.29 7.13
CA MET A 499 -9.71 -11.11 6.26
C MET A 499 -8.88 -12.05 7.13
N GLY A 500 -9.49 -13.18 7.47
CA GLY A 500 -8.85 -14.26 8.25
C GLY A 500 -7.75 -14.99 7.48
N ASP A 501 -7.12 -15.93 8.17
CA ASP A 501 -5.95 -16.74 7.78
C ASP A 501 -5.65 -16.81 6.27
N VAL A 502 -4.61 -16.08 5.83
CA VAL A 502 -4.44 -15.74 4.40
C VAL A 502 -4.31 -16.98 3.52
N ASN A 503 -3.55 -18.01 3.92
CA ASN A 503 -3.37 -19.21 3.09
C ASN A 503 -4.64 -20.08 2.98
N VAL A 504 -5.52 -20.08 3.99
CA VAL A 504 -6.75 -20.90 4.00
C VAL A 504 -7.93 -20.14 3.41
N THR A 505 -8.01 -18.83 3.67
CA THR A 505 -9.07 -17.93 3.18
C THR A 505 -8.85 -17.55 1.73
N TYR A 506 -7.60 -17.43 1.26
CA TYR A 506 -7.31 -17.09 -0.13
C TYR A 506 -7.59 -18.25 -1.08
N MET A 507 -7.23 -19.51 -0.74
CA MET A 507 -7.68 -20.68 -1.53
C MET A 507 -9.20 -20.81 -1.58
N LYS A 508 -9.91 -20.52 -0.48
CA LYS A 508 -11.39 -20.44 -0.48
C LYS A 508 -11.92 -19.30 -1.36
N SER A 509 -11.20 -18.17 -1.45
CA SER A 509 -11.58 -17.01 -2.25
C SER A 509 -11.31 -17.20 -3.74
N VAL A 510 -10.18 -17.82 -4.10
CA VAL A 510 -9.82 -18.25 -5.45
C VAL A 510 -10.79 -19.34 -5.91
N GLN A 511 -11.14 -20.31 -5.05
CA GLN A 511 -12.16 -21.31 -5.36
C GLN A 511 -13.55 -20.68 -5.53
N ALA A 512 -13.99 -19.78 -4.63
CA ALA A 512 -15.27 -19.09 -4.79
C ALA A 512 -15.32 -18.21 -6.06
N LEU A 513 -14.20 -17.61 -6.46
CA LEU A 513 -14.08 -16.91 -7.74
C LEU A 513 -14.12 -17.88 -8.93
N ALA A 514 -13.46 -19.03 -8.83
CA ALA A 514 -13.50 -20.11 -9.83
C ALA A 514 -14.93 -20.67 -10.00
N ASP A 515 -15.65 -20.90 -8.90
CA ASP A 515 -17.06 -21.34 -8.90
C ASP A 515 -17.97 -20.27 -9.51
N SER A 516 -17.72 -19.00 -9.18
CA SER A 516 -18.42 -17.84 -9.74
C SER A 516 -18.17 -17.68 -11.24
N ILE A 517 -16.93 -17.90 -11.71
CA ILE A 517 -16.58 -17.91 -13.13
C ILE A 517 -17.27 -19.09 -13.82
N SER A 518 -17.18 -20.30 -13.26
CA SER A 518 -17.76 -21.53 -13.84
C SER A 518 -19.27 -21.42 -14.03
N SER A 519 -19.98 -20.84 -13.06
CA SER A 519 -21.44 -20.71 -13.06
C SER A 519 -21.98 -19.50 -13.81
N ASN A 520 -21.13 -18.56 -14.24
CA ASN A 520 -21.57 -17.32 -14.87
C ASN A 520 -22.09 -17.53 -16.31
N LYS A 521 -23.27 -16.94 -16.60
CA LYS A 521 -23.96 -17.03 -17.91
C LYS A 521 -24.05 -15.71 -18.68
N VAL A 522 -23.43 -14.64 -18.18
CA VAL A 522 -23.54 -13.26 -18.74
C VAL A 522 -22.16 -12.67 -19.05
N LEU A 523 -21.12 -13.04 -18.29
CA LEU A 523 -19.77 -12.51 -18.41
C LEU A 523 -19.13 -12.91 -19.75
N SER A 524 -19.08 -11.97 -20.70
CA SER A 524 -18.51 -12.18 -22.04
C SER A 524 -17.02 -11.87 -22.16
N LYS A 525 -16.44 -11.13 -21.21
CA LYS A 525 -15.00 -10.78 -21.19
C LYS A 525 -14.43 -10.85 -19.77
N LEU A 526 -13.20 -11.34 -19.63
CA LEU A 526 -12.48 -11.45 -18.35
C LEU A 526 -11.02 -11.00 -18.56
N ASP A 527 -10.55 -10.03 -17.77
CA ASP A 527 -9.15 -9.59 -17.73
C ASP A 527 -8.58 -9.89 -16.34
N VAL A 528 -7.65 -10.84 -16.25
CA VAL A 528 -7.03 -11.32 -15.01
C VAL A 528 -5.66 -10.67 -14.84
N GLN A 529 -5.46 -9.91 -13.76
CA GLN A 529 -4.14 -9.36 -13.41
C GLN A 529 -3.40 -10.35 -12.49
N ALA A 530 -2.49 -11.13 -13.06
CA ALA A 530 -1.83 -12.27 -12.39
C ALA A 530 -0.69 -11.88 -11.44
N ASN A 531 -0.38 -10.58 -11.29
CA ASN A 531 0.74 -10.04 -10.51
C ASN A 531 0.77 -10.43 -9.02
N PHE A 532 -0.31 -11.03 -8.50
CA PHE A 532 -0.47 -11.41 -7.09
C PHE A 532 -1.00 -12.85 -6.90
N LEU A 533 -1.02 -13.65 -7.97
CA LEU A 533 -1.45 -15.05 -7.93
C LEU A 533 -0.24 -16.00 -8.04
N GLU A 534 -0.34 -17.13 -7.36
CA GLU A 534 0.56 -18.28 -7.55
C GLU A 534 0.12 -19.15 -8.76
N MET A 535 1.00 -20.04 -9.21
CA MET A 535 0.74 -20.93 -10.35
C MET A 535 -0.44 -21.87 -10.10
N SER A 536 -0.54 -22.40 -8.87
CA SER A 536 -1.63 -23.24 -8.36
C SER A 536 -2.99 -22.52 -8.38
N GLU A 537 -3.00 -21.21 -8.10
CA GLU A 537 -4.21 -20.40 -8.06
C GLU A 537 -4.70 -20.05 -9.47
N LEU A 538 -3.77 -19.73 -10.38
CA LEU A 538 -4.05 -19.60 -11.81
C LEU A 538 -4.56 -20.91 -12.41
N GLU A 539 -4.02 -22.06 -12.01
CA GLU A 539 -4.50 -23.38 -12.44
C GLU A 539 -5.97 -23.60 -12.04
N VAL A 540 -6.36 -23.25 -10.81
CA VAL A 540 -7.76 -23.31 -10.33
C VAL A 540 -8.67 -22.38 -11.13
N LEU A 541 -8.26 -21.13 -11.37
CA LEU A 541 -9.04 -20.18 -12.18
C LEU A 541 -9.15 -20.62 -13.64
N PHE A 542 -8.13 -21.26 -14.20
CA PHE A 542 -8.17 -21.74 -15.59
C PHE A 542 -9.09 -22.95 -15.74
N LYS A 543 -9.08 -23.91 -14.81
CA LYS A 543 -10.03 -25.05 -14.81
C LYS A 543 -11.50 -24.60 -14.81
N ALA A 544 -11.82 -23.51 -14.12
CA ALA A 544 -13.17 -22.92 -14.14
C ALA A 544 -13.63 -22.44 -15.52
N LEU A 545 -12.69 -22.05 -16.40
CA LEU A 545 -13.02 -21.59 -17.75
C LEU A 545 -13.63 -22.71 -18.61
N ALA A 546 -13.32 -23.98 -18.33
CA ALA A 546 -13.87 -25.12 -19.07
C ALA A 546 -15.42 -25.16 -19.01
N PHE A 547 -15.99 -24.72 -17.87
CA PHE A 547 -17.42 -24.82 -17.59
C PHE A 547 -18.21 -23.52 -17.89
N ASN A 548 -17.54 -22.39 -18.07
CA ASN A 548 -18.20 -21.12 -18.33
C ASN A 548 -18.83 -21.10 -19.75
N ALA A 549 -20.15 -20.89 -19.81
CA ALA A 549 -20.94 -20.94 -21.04
C ALA A 549 -21.20 -19.57 -21.72
N SER A 550 -20.53 -18.49 -21.30
CA SER A 550 -20.77 -17.13 -21.80
C SER A 550 -19.52 -16.33 -22.18
N LEU A 551 -18.35 -16.73 -21.66
CA LEU A 551 -17.09 -16.02 -21.80
C LEU A 551 -16.50 -16.19 -23.20
N GLN A 552 -16.16 -15.06 -23.83
CA GLN A 552 -15.71 -14.99 -25.22
C GLN A 552 -14.28 -14.49 -25.36
N GLU A 553 -13.85 -13.61 -24.47
CA GLU A 553 -12.50 -13.04 -24.46
C GLU A 553 -11.87 -13.21 -23.09
N LEU A 554 -10.76 -13.95 -23.04
CA LEU A 554 -9.88 -14.02 -21.87
C LEU A 554 -8.64 -13.18 -22.13
N LYS A 555 -8.32 -12.29 -21.21
CA LYS A 555 -7.02 -11.65 -21.14
C LYS A 555 -6.40 -11.97 -19.78
N VAL A 556 -5.10 -12.23 -19.77
CA VAL A 556 -4.35 -12.43 -18.54
C VAL A 556 -3.06 -11.63 -18.68
N ASN A 557 -2.85 -10.72 -17.74
CA ASN A 557 -1.72 -9.82 -17.73
C ASN A 557 -0.85 -10.15 -16.52
N ASP A 558 0.39 -10.56 -16.76
CA ASP A 558 1.43 -10.59 -15.73
C ASP A 558 2.50 -9.56 -16.08
N GLN A 559 2.74 -8.64 -15.17
CA GLN A 559 3.81 -7.65 -15.30
C GLN A 559 5.16 -8.22 -14.82
N ARG A 560 5.17 -9.26 -13.97
CA ARG A 560 6.40 -9.90 -13.48
C ARG A 560 7.21 -10.52 -14.63
N SER A 561 6.55 -11.24 -15.55
CA SER A 561 7.19 -11.86 -16.72
C SER A 561 7.80 -10.87 -17.72
N LYS A 562 7.45 -9.58 -17.64
CA LYS A 562 8.05 -8.49 -18.44
C LYS A 562 9.31 -7.90 -17.80
N LEU A 563 9.67 -8.34 -16.59
CA LEU A 563 10.80 -7.86 -15.80
C LEU A 563 11.78 -9.00 -15.45
N GLU A 564 11.28 -10.19 -15.13
CA GLU A 564 12.09 -11.39 -14.80
C GLU A 564 12.46 -12.26 -16.03
N GLY A 565 11.98 -11.87 -17.21
CA GLY A 565 12.08 -12.64 -18.45
C GLY A 565 10.80 -13.42 -18.76
N ASN A 566 10.55 -13.57 -20.07
CA ASN A 566 9.35 -14.15 -20.69
C ASN A 566 8.76 -15.35 -19.92
N TRP A 567 7.43 -15.47 -19.87
CA TRP A 567 6.62 -16.55 -19.29
C TRP A 567 7.24 -17.97 -19.38
N ASN A 568 7.91 -18.28 -20.50
CA ASN A 568 8.70 -19.50 -20.70
C ASN A 568 9.74 -19.81 -19.59
N SER A 569 10.17 -18.82 -18.80
CA SER A 569 11.07 -19.01 -17.64
C SER A 569 10.44 -19.89 -16.55
N ARG A 570 9.12 -19.80 -16.36
CA ARG A 570 8.32 -20.52 -15.35
C ARG A 570 7.95 -21.95 -15.75
N LEU A 571 8.13 -22.32 -17.02
CA LEU A 571 8.01 -23.72 -17.49
C LEU A 571 9.13 -24.62 -16.94
N LYS A 572 10.15 -24.06 -16.28
CA LYS A 572 11.16 -24.83 -15.55
C LYS A 572 10.61 -25.47 -14.27
N GLU A 573 9.45 -25.02 -13.79
CA GLU A 573 8.80 -25.50 -12.58
C GLU A 573 7.55 -26.32 -12.93
N LYS A 574 7.35 -27.42 -12.20
CA LYS A 574 6.20 -28.32 -12.41
C LYS A 574 4.85 -27.59 -12.34
N ALA A 575 4.69 -26.67 -11.40
CA ALA A 575 3.46 -25.91 -11.22
C ALA A 575 3.13 -25.01 -12.43
N GLY A 576 4.15 -24.44 -13.10
CA GLY A 576 3.95 -23.70 -14.34
C GLY A 576 3.45 -24.60 -15.47
N ILE A 577 4.04 -25.79 -15.62
CA ILE A 577 3.61 -26.78 -16.62
C ILE A 577 2.16 -27.21 -16.40
N ASP A 578 1.78 -27.48 -15.15
CA ASP A 578 0.43 -27.98 -14.83
C ASP A 578 -0.64 -26.87 -14.98
N MET A 579 -0.32 -25.61 -14.63
CA MET A 579 -1.14 -24.42 -14.97
C MET A 579 -1.38 -24.30 -16.49
N TYR A 580 -0.34 -24.46 -17.31
CA TYR A 580 -0.47 -24.38 -18.77
C TYR A 580 -1.29 -25.51 -19.39
N LYS A 581 -1.19 -26.73 -18.86
CA LYS A 581 -2.06 -27.85 -19.26
C LYS A 581 -3.52 -27.55 -18.92
N ALA A 582 -3.80 -27.07 -17.72
CA ALA A 582 -5.16 -26.71 -17.29
C ALA A 582 -5.78 -25.65 -18.20
N LEU A 583 -4.99 -24.65 -18.63
CA LEU A 583 -5.43 -23.66 -19.61
C LEU A 583 -5.76 -24.32 -20.98
N ALA A 584 -4.85 -25.13 -21.52
CA ALA A 584 -5.04 -25.78 -22.82
C ALA A 584 -6.23 -26.75 -22.84
N GLU A 585 -6.41 -27.54 -21.78
CA GLU A 585 -7.54 -28.44 -21.59
C GLU A 585 -8.86 -27.65 -21.51
N SER A 586 -8.90 -26.56 -20.75
CA SER A 586 -10.10 -25.73 -20.59
C SER A 586 -10.52 -25.06 -21.90
N PHE A 587 -9.57 -24.62 -22.73
CA PHE A 587 -9.87 -24.14 -24.09
C PHE A 587 -10.40 -25.25 -25.02
N SER A 588 -9.97 -26.50 -24.83
CA SER A 588 -10.48 -27.62 -25.62
C SER A 588 -11.93 -27.98 -25.27
N GLN A 589 -12.33 -27.83 -23.99
CA GLN A 589 -13.68 -28.11 -23.49
C GLN A 589 -14.63 -26.94 -23.71
N ASN A 590 -14.16 -25.70 -23.55
CA ASN A 590 -14.96 -24.49 -23.74
C ASN A 590 -15.24 -24.22 -25.24
N THR A 591 -16.50 -23.91 -25.60
CA THR A 591 -16.93 -23.62 -26.97
C THR A 591 -17.18 -22.14 -27.27
N THR A 592 -17.21 -21.28 -26.25
CA THR A 592 -17.52 -19.84 -26.36
C THR A 592 -16.30 -18.93 -26.37
N LEU A 593 -15.14 -19.39 -25.89
CA LEU A 593 -13.90 -18.62 -25.90
C LEU A 593 -13.37 -18.49 -27.34
N PHE A 594 -13.38 -17.26 -27.85
CA PHE A 594 -12.97 -16.90 -29.22
C PHE A 594 -11.72 -16.02 -29.27
N SER A 595 -11.23 -15.54 -28.12
CA SER A 595 -9.98 -14.77 -28.01
C SER A 595 -9.25 -15.08 -26.70
N VAL A 596 -7.93 -15.21 -26.79
CA VAL A 596 -7.01 -15.20 -25.65
C VAL A 596 -5.86 -14.24 -25.94
N ASP A 597 -5.29 -13.61 -24.93
CA ASP A 597 -4.01 -12.91 -25.09
C ASP A 597 -2.88 -13.92 -25.31
N LEU A 598 -2.28 -13.90 -26.50
CA LEU A 598 -1.28 -14.87 -26.92
C LEU A 598 0.12 -14.61 -26.32
N GLU A 599 0.35 -13.48 -25.65
CA GLU A 599 1.59 -13.26 -24.89
C GLU A 599 1.79 -14.29 -23.76
N MET A 600 0.71 -14.91 -23.28
CA MET A 600 0.79 -15.99 -22.30
C MET A 600 1.32 -17.31 -22.86
N VAL A 601 1.11 -17.62 -24.14
CA VAL A 601 1.03 -19.04 -24.57
C VAL A 601 2.34 -19.55 -25.17
N ASP A 602 2.94 -20.52 -24.49
CA ASP A 602 4.23 -21.13 -24.86
C ASP A 602 4.16 -22.01 -26.11
N CYS A 603 5.31 -22.38 -26.68
CA CYS A 603 5.37 -23.12 -27.94
C CYS A 603 4.75 -24.53 -27.90
N TYR A 604 4.66 -25.19 -26.74
CA TYR A 604 4.06 -26.51 -26.56
C TYR A 604 2.53 -26.44 -26.34
N THR A 605 2.02 -25.42 -25.65
CA THR A 605 0.56 -25.28 -25.42
C THR A 605 -0.18 -24.40 -26.44
N ARG A 606 0.56 -23.65 -27.26
CA ARG A 606 -0.01 -22.76 -28.29
C ARG A 606 -0.82 -23.48 -29.36
N GLU A 607 -0.37 -24.64 -29.82
CA GLU A 607 -1.08 -25.35 -30.90
C GLU A 607 -2.48 -25.86 -30.47
N PRO A 608 -2.66 -26.56 -29.33
CA PRO A 608 -3.98 -26.92 -28.81
C PRO A 608 -4.93 -25.73 -28.61
N ILE A 609 -4.42 -24.62 -28.06
CA ILE A 609 -5.22 -23.42 -27.79
C ILE A 609 -5.63 -22.74 -29.11
N VAL A 610 -4.73 -22.59 -30.07
CA VAL A 610 -5.03 -22.02 -31.39
C VAL A 610 -6.04 -22.87 -32.16
N ARG A 611 -5.90 -24.20 -32.17
CA ARG A 611 -6.88 -25.11 -32.79
C ARG A 611 -8.29 -24.94 -32.19
N SER A 612 -8.36 -24.82 -30.86
CA SER A 612 -9.63 -24.61 -30.14
C SER A 612 -10.26 -23.25 -30.43
N LEU A 613 -9.47 -22.17 -30.47
CA LEU A 613 -9.91 -20.83 -30.86
C LEU A 613 -10.47 -20.78 -32.29
N VAL A 614 -9.82 -21.47 -33.25
CA VAL A 614 -10.30 -21.56 -34.64
C VAL A 614 -11.64 -22.30 -34.70
N ARG A 615 -11.73 -23.48 -34.07
CA ARG A 615 -12.98 -24.26 -33.94
C ARG A 615 -14.12 -23.40 -33.40
N ASN A 616 -13.90 -22.72 -32.28
CA ASN A 616 -14.92 -21.92 -31.62
C ASN A 616 -15.36 -20.74 -32.51
N ARG A 617 -14.42 -20.05 -33.17
CA ARG A 617 -14.75 -18.97 -34.14
C ARG A 617 -15.58 -19.46 -35.33
N GLU A 618 -15.37 -20.69 -35.81
CA GLU A 618 -16.21 -21.28 -36.85
C GLU A 618 -17.63 -21.58 -36.37
N VAL A 619 -17.81 -22.07 -35.14
CA VAL A 619 -19.12 -22.29 -34.52
C VAL A 619 -19.89 -20.95 -34.47
N LEU A 620 -19.28 -19.91 -33.89
CA LEU A 620 -19.88 -18.57 -33.84
C LEU A 620 -20.22 -18.00 -35.24
N ARG A 621 -19.38 -18.28 -36.25
CA ARG A 621 -19.65 -17.87 -37.63
C ARG A 621 -20.87 -18.59 -38.21
N LYS A 622 -21.02 -19.90 -37.96
CA LYS A 622 -22.18 -20.69 -38.39
C LYS A 622 -23.47 -20.21 -37.71
N GLU A 623 -23.45 -19.98 -36.41
CA GLU A 623 -24.59 -19.44 -35.65
C GLU A 623 -25.03 -18.06 -36.15
N ARG A 624 -24.08 -17.14 -36.36
CA ARG A 624 -24.37 -15.81 -36.92
C ARG A 624 -24.95 -15.88 -38.33
N LEU A 625 -24.51 -16.84 -39.15
CA LEU A 625 -25.08 -17.07 -40.49
C LEU A 625 -26.52 -17.61 -40.38
N ALA A 626 -26.76 -18.60 -39.53
CA ALA A 626 -28.08 -19.17 -39.29
C ALA A 626 -29.07 -18.12 -38.76
N ALA A 627 -28.66 -17.29 -37.78
CA ALA A 627 -29.48 -16.19 -37.27
C ALA A 627 -29.78 -15.12 -38.35
N LYS A 628 -28.82 -14.82 -39.24
CA LYS A 628 -29.04 -13.92 -40.37
C LYS A 628 -30.03 -14.51 -41.38
N LEU A 629 -29.90 -15.80 -41.71
CA LEU A 629 -30.83 -16.51 -42.59
C LEU A 629 -32.25 -16.57 -41.99
N ALA A 630 -32.39 -16.90 -40.70
CA ALA A 630 -33.67 -16.89 -40.00
C ALA A 630 -34.31 -15.49 -40.01
N LYS A 631 -33.53 -14.43 -39.78
CA LYS A 631 -34.01 -13.04 -39.89
C LYS A 631 -34.43 -12.67 -41.32
N MET A 632 -33.70 -13.11 -42.34
CA MET A 632 -34.07 -12.91 -43.74
C MET A 632 -35.36 -13.65 -44.09
N ALA A 633 -35.51 -14.92 -43.67
CA ALA A 633 -36.73 -15.70 -43.86
C ALA A 633 -37.95 -15.05 -43.18
N ALA A 634 -37.81 -14.62 -41.92
CA ALA A 634 -38.85 -13.89 -41.20
C ALA A 634 -39.20 -12.52 -41.83
N THR A 635 -38.25 -11.91 -42.54
CA THR A 635 -38.49 -10.67 -43.29
C THR A 635 -39.21 -10.95 -44.62
N ALA A 636 -38.85 -12.03 -45.30
CA ALA A 636 -39.50 -12.48 -46.53
C ALA A 636 -40.97 -12.91 -46.28
N ALA A 637 -41.24 -13.66 -45.21
CA ALA A 637 -42.61 -14.03 -44.82
C ALA A 637 -43.48 -12.78 -44.58
N ARG A 638 -42.98 -11.80 -43.81
CA ARG A 638 -43.65 -10.51 -43.57
C ARG A 638 -43.87 -9.65 -44.83
N LEU A 639 -43.21 -9.96 -45.94
CA LEU A 639 -43.42 -9.31 -47.24
C LEU A 639 -44.41 -10.10 -48.12
N GLN A 640 -44.63 -11.38 -47.86
CA GLN A 640 -45.67 -12.20 -48.52
C GLN A 640 -47.06 -11.94 -47.90
N ASP A 641 -47.14 -11.61 -46.61
CA ASP A 641 -48.40 -11.25 -45.91
C ASP A 641 -48.90 -9.82 -46.21
N ARG A 642 -48.32 -9.11 -47.18
CA ARG A 642 -48.81 -7.81 -47.64
C ARG A 642 -49.49 -7.99 -48.98
N GLU A 643 -50.74 -7.54 -49.10
CA GLU A 643 -51.39 -7.44 -50.42
C GLU A 643 -50.50 -6.62 -51.38
N PRO A 644 -50.38 -7.05 -52.65
CA PRO A 644 -49.64 -6.29 -53.65
C PRO A 644 -50.31 -4.92 -53.85
N ILE A 645 -49.49 -3.87 -53.77
CA ILE A 645 -49.88 -2.47 -54.01
C ILE A 645 -50.06 -2.24 -55.52
#